data_AF-A0A182IBK9-F1
#
_entry.id   AF-A0A182IBK9-F1
#
_cell.length_a   1.000
_cell.length_b   1.000
_cell.length_c   1.000
_cell.angle_alpha   90.00
_cell.angle_beta   90.00
_cell.angle_gamma   90.00
#
_symmetry.space_group_name_H-M   'P 1'
#
loop_
_entity.id
_entity.type
_entity.pdbx_description
1 polymer ?
#
loop_
_entity_poly.entity_id
_entity_poly.type
_entity_poly.pdbx_seq_one_letter_code
_entity_poly.pdbx_strand_id
1 'polypeptide(L)'
;MEDGLFNALCSKAKNGKTIYHSWRELFQERKDEATMLVLQLFIDMTGFGYTVADTDLALLMEDDPHPLDNNITTSSFQSQDFFQNGTFVANFSMFWQHAIVHQWKELLSGNDWFNKCVMLVMLLCRSKTDECAMVGSFICADLVPHLCAAHHNLLNDMERAASWQGNQRKSSLKKKEYYIDQVCQALSTEIGNGFKYAKLSGLLMEKLCEAFVTYPDLLILTHGQLELLGAGLRWKQRQSVQLALKCMKQLMSDSFSSDINNAAGIFILKMENQLTRIMDSYKSSETAILHLFLEALNTVGNIPLCEETAEKIIHKMFNPDEAVVNAAIDLHGMYHAAIHPSAEVEMNALIAILDVYERYAYPLASFEAVIKKLWIKGFFRKLDELFQMLLDAMDTPANAGFIASCIAHTICYCHRLLMEDIRMKISPSSDNVNWSFMRKRMQSFVANYPKCLNAASRTPNIYNLLLNCMSPANNELYRFAEVDCEAYHEEVLFNILSKVALDECSYPVLFQTLTTIYSFDTIAHISEDVWNELTEKYYTLFFHTRSRLRSYNLGIDKKLMESYSNAITRLCVLIEINNTSEHVFTLAEYLANDLRLLPKMNLSDESIGIFYRLYKNALYAVVQCCLAALPSDNPTAGIKYDQLGKRVQAFMGVLVEQLDGGQQSPFTVSSHVANALCNMLILTQETADPSQQTGSIKQHMMYRVEPEVLAKLSAYIEQHVFGGGVESDAESSCLLAQKLMLATYNDVYRLHLALPRQSDTCAIVKYYGENALFADELEQLLSIVYGKDPKEFFSLVAHVVMDYCKKTNINAKVKKFLSNLKQFAKKCLAHENEEEYLTNIIQSVIGQSLEQVFTINGVALNVIEKLFTIMKPLVAPLPLENRKAM
;
A
#
# COMPACT_ATOMS: atom_id res chain seq x y z
N MET A 1 -0.05 51.16 -45.45
CA MET A 1 -0.31 50.08 -44.47
C MET A 1 -1.25 50.49 -43.32
N GLU A 2 -1.74 51.74 -43.23
CA GLU A 2 -2.57 52.18 -42.07
C GLU A 2 -4.08 51.87 -42.18
N ASP A 3 -4.63 51.50 -43.34
CA ASP A 3 -6.08 51.28 -43.57
C ASP A 3 -6.48 49.81 -43.88
N GLY A 4 -5.77 48.82 -43.34
CA GLY A 4 -6.08 47.39 -43.55
C GLY A 4 -7.06 46.79 -42.55
N LEU A 5 -7.89 45.80 -42.96
CA LEU A 5 -8.80 45.07 -42.06
C LEU A 5 -8.07 44.43 -40.88
N PHE A 6 -6.86 43.91 -41.09
CA PHE A 6 -6.04 43.33 -40.03
C PHE A 6 -5.74 44.33 -38.89
N ASN A 7 -5.32 45.54 -39.24
CA ASN A 7 -5.03 46.60 -38.28
C ASN A 7 -6.30 47.10 -37.58
N ALA A 8 -7.43 47.14 -38.29
CA ALA A 8 -8.72 47.46 -37.71
C ALA A 8 -9.13 46.43 -36.65
N LEU A 9 -8.95 45.14 -36.91
CA LEU A 9 -9.26 44.05 -35.97
C LEU A 9 -8.33 44.03 -34.75
N CYS A 10 -7.06 44.43 -34.93
CA CYS A 10 -6.12 44.61 -33.82
C CYS A 10 -6.46 45.80 -32.90
N SER A 11 -7.26 46.76 -33.37
CA SER A 11 -7.58 47.98 -32.62
C SER A 11 -8.57 47.73 -31.49
N LYS A 12 -8.26 48.26 -30.29
CA LYS A 12 -9.22 48.31 -29.17
C LYS A 12 -10.33 49.35 -29.35
N ALA A 13 -10.15 50.31 -30.27
CA ALA A 13 -11.06 51.44 -30.45
C ALA A 13 -12.32 51.08 -31.27
N LYS A 14 -12.26 50.00 -32.05
CA LYS A 14 -13.37 49.51 -32.87
C LYS A 14 -13.70 48.08 -32.44
N ASN A 15 -14.99 47.76 -32.27
CA ASN A 15 -15.43 46.39 -32.05
C ASN A 15 -15.69 45.69 -33.41
N GLY A 16 -15.68 44.36 -33.43
CA GLY A 16 -15.88 43.56 -34.65
C GLY A 16 -17.15 43.92 -35.43
N LYS A 17 -18.24 44.30 -34.73
CA LYS A 17 -19.48 44.75 -35.35
C LYS A 17 -19.31 46.05 -36.16
N THR A 18 -18.63 47.06 -35.62
CA THR A 18 -18.39 48.32 -36.34
C THR A 18 -17.52 48.09 -37.57
N ILE A 19 -16.51 47.23 -37.46
CA ILE A 19 -15.63 46.85 -38.57
C ILE A 19 -16.44 46.17 -39.68
N TYR A 20 -17.33 45.24 -39.30
CA TYR A 20 -18.25 44.60 -40.23
C TYR A 20 -19.15 45.61 -40.97
N HIS A 21 -19.73 46.58 -40.27
CA HIS A 21 -20.60 47.57 -40.91
C HIS A 21 -19.86 48.43 -41.94
N SER A 22 -18.64 48.87 -41.62
CA SER A 22 -17.80 49.61 -42.60
C SER A 22 -17.44 48.75 -43.81
N TRP A 23 -17.10 47.48 -43.61
CA TRP A 23 -16.86 46.56 -44.72
C TRP A 23 -18.13 46.32 -45.56
N ARG A 24 -19.29 46.20 -44.92
CA ARG A 24 -20.56 45.94 -45.58
C ARG A 24 -20.97 47.08 -46.51
N GLU A 25 -20.78 48.33 -46.09
CA GLU A 25 -21.07 49.51 -46.93
C GLU A 25 -20.28 49.42 -48.25
N LEU A 26 -18.98 49.13 -48.17
CA LEU A 26 -18.15 48.91 -49.36
C LEU A 26 -18.61 47.69 -50.15
N PHE A 27 -18.98 46.59 -49.50
CA PHE A 27 -19.45 45.38 -50.19
C PHE A 27 -20.73 45.59 -51.00
N GLN A 28 -21.62 46.48 -50.54
CA GLN A 28 -22.84 46.84 -51.28
C GLN A 28 -22.55 47.68 -52.52
N GLU A 29 -21.50 48.51 -52.50
CA GLU A 29 -21.11 49.36 -53.62
C GLU A 29 -20.18 48.64 -54.61
N ARG A 30 -19.22 47.87 -54.10
CA ARG A 30 -18.10 47.26 -54.85
C ARG A 30 -17.73 45.89 -54.28
N LYS A 31 -18.43 44.86 -54.76
CA LYS A 31 -18.31 43.49 -54.25
C LYS A 31 -16.90 42.89 -54.35
N ASP A 32 -16.23 43.04 -55.50
CA ASP A 32 -14.91 42.44 -55.72
C ASP A 32 -13.83 43.11 -54.86
N GLU A 33 -13.83 44.45 -54.78
CA GLU A 33 -12.94 45.21 -53.89
C GLU A 33 -13.13 44.79 -52.41
N ALA A 34 -14.38 44.69 -51.95
CA ALA A 34 -14.67 44.24 -50.60
C ALA A 34 -14.30 42.77 -50.33
N THR A 35 -14.42 41.90 -51.35
CA THR A 35 -13.99 40.49 -51.25
C THR A 35 -12.48 40.40 -51.13
N MET A 36 -11.73 41.15 -51.96
CA MET A 36 -10.28 41.20 -51.90
C MET A 36 -9.75 41.67 -50.54
N LEU A 37 -10.44 42.60 -49.86
CA LEU A 37 -10.04 43.01 -48.51
C LEU A 37 -10.08 41.84 -47.50
N VAL A 38 -11.07 40.95 -47.61
CA VAL A 38 -11.17 39.77 -46.73
C VAL A 38 -10.11 38.73 -47.09
N LEU A 39 -9.84 38.52 -48.37
CA LEU A 39 -8.75 37.64 -48.81
C LEU A 39 -7.40 38.19 -48.35
N GLN A 40 -7.19 39.51 -48.47
CA GLN A 40 -6.00 40.19 -47.98
C GLN A 40 -5.86 40.06 -46.46
N LEU A 41 -6.96 40.15 -45.70
CA LEU A 41 -6.93 39.90 -44.25
C LEU A 41 -6.38 38.50 -43.94
N PHE A 42 -6.80 37.46 -44.66
CA PHE A 42 -6.31 36.10 -44.43
C PHE A 42 -4.82 35.97 -44.74
N ILE A 43 -4.32 36.65 -45.79
CA ILE A 43 -2.90 36.67 -46.11
C ILE A 43 -2.11 37.50 -45.09
N ASP A 44 -2.60 38.66 -44.69
CA ASP A 44 -1.97 39.51 -43.69
C ASP A 44 -1.77 38.75 -42.38
N MET A 45 -2.75 37.94 -41.95
CA MET A 45 -2.66 37.08 -40.77
C MET A 45 -1.49 36.08 -40.85
N THR A 46 -1.08 35.64 -42.04
CA THR A 46 0.08 34.74 -42.21
C THR A 46 1.42 35.44 -42.02
N GLY A 47 1.45 36.78 -42.10
CA GLY A 47 2.68 37.56 -42.04
C GLY A 47 3.44 37.67 -43.37
N PHE A 48 2.95 37.05 -44.45
CA PHE A 48 3.51 37.24 -45.80
C PHE A 48 3.00 38.54 -46.41
N GLY A 49 3.92 39.37 -46.91
CA GLY A 49 3.65 40.66 -47.55
C GLY A 49 3.09 40.56 -48.98
N TYR A 50 2.39 39.47 -49.30
CA TYR A 50 1.75 39.29 -50.59
C TYR A 50 0.48 40.16 -50.66
N THR A 51 0.24 40.81 -51.80
CA THR A 51 -0.95 41.63 -52.04
C THR A 51 -1.87 40.94 -53.03
N VAL A 52 -3.13 40.69 -52.65
CA VAL A 52 -4.14 40.05 -53.50
C VAL A 52 -4.47 40.96 -54.69
N ALA A 53 -4.46 40.39 -55.89
CA ALA A 53 -4.86 41.06 -57.12
C ALA A 53 -6.14 40.45 -57.72
N ASP A 54 -6.77 41.17 -58.66
CA ASP A 54 -7.97 40.69 -59.35
C ASP A 54 -7.77 39.33 -60.06
N THR A 55 -6.55 39.06 -60.54
CA THR A 55 -6.19 37.78 -61.17
C THR A 55 -6.26 36.61 -60.19
N ASP A 56 -6.07 36.84 -58.91
CA ASP A 56 -6.09 35.79 -57.88
C ASP A 56 -7.52 35.31 -57.61
N LEU A 57 -8.53 36.16 -57.84
CA LEU A 57 -9.93 35.79 -57.73
C LEU A 57 -10.33 34.74 -58.78
N ALA A 58 -9.70 34.76 -59.94
CA ALA A 58 -9.90 33.75 -60.98
C ALA A 58 -9.16 32.45 -60.65
N LEU A 59 -7.91 32.53 -60.18
CA LEU A 59 -7.09 31.38 -59.78
C LEU A 59 -7.72 30.55 -58.66
N LEU A 60 -8.40 31.21 -57.70
CA LEU A 60 -9.12 30.51 -56.61
C LEU A 60 -10.30 29.66 -57.09
N MET A 61 -10.76 29.85 -58.33
CA MET A 61 -11.88 29.12 -58.94
C MET A 61 -11.40 28.05 -59.95
N GLU A 62 -10.09 27.90 -60.14
CA GLU A 62 -9.49 26.87 -61.00
C GLU A 62 -9.28 25.55 -60.25
N ASP A 63 -9.19 24.44 -60.99
CA ASP A 63 -9.04 23.09 -60.42
C ASP A 63 -7.68 22.89 -59.69
N ASP A 64 -6.67 23.71 -59.97
CA ASP A 64 -5.35 23.68 -59.31
C ASP A 64 -4.85 25.07 -58.84
N PRO A 65 -5.15 25.47 -57.60
CA PRO A 65 -4.72 26.75 -57.04
C PRO A 65 -3.26 26.78 -56.51
N HIS A 66 -2.44 25.75 -56.76
CA HIS A 66 -1.03 25.70 -56.33
C HIS A 66 -0.15 26.90 -56.74
N PRO A 67 -0.37 27.59 -57.88
CA PRO A 67 0.40 28.79 -58.22
C PRO A 67 0.26 29.91 -57.20
N LEU A 68 -0.90 30.06 -56.56
CA LEU A 68 -1.18 31.12 -55.59
C LEU A 68 -0.44 30.89 -54.26
N ASP A 69 -0.38 29.65 -53.78
CA ASP A 69 0.38 29.30 -52.55
C ASP A 69 1.88 29.60 -52.71
N ASN A 70 2.45 29.28 -53.88
CA ASN A 70 3.85 29.61 -54.18
C ASN A 70 4.09 31.13 -54.22
N ASN A 71 3.16 31.92 -54.77
CA ASN A 71 3.29 33.37 -54.82
C ASN A 71 3.24 34.00 -53.42
N ILE A 72 2.36 33.49 -52.54
CA ILE A 72 2.26 33.94 -51.15
C ILE A 72 3.56 33.63 -50.40
N THR A 73 4.01 32.38 -50.47
CA THR A 73 5.15 31.89 -49.67
C THR A 73 6.52 32.39 -50.14
N THR A 74 6.63 32.88 -51.37
CA THR A 74 7.86 33.52 -51.91
C THR A 74 7.96 35.02 -51.62
N SER A 75 6.91 35.62 -51.06
CA SER A 75 6.87 37.04 -50.69
C SER A 75 7.65 37.32 -49.40
N SER A 76 7.89 38.61 -49.09
CA SER A 76 8.57 39.00 -47.86
C SER A 76 7.78 38.54 -46.63
N PHE A 77 8.47 38.02 -45.62
CA PHE A 77 7.83 37.51 -44.40
C PHE A 77 8.15 38.39 -43.19
N GLN A 78 7.12 38.73 -42.43
CA GLN A 78 7.22 39.34 -41.10
C GLN A 78 6.38 38.54 -40.11
N SER A 79 7.02 37.98 -39.08
CA SER A 79 6.34 37.21 -38.05
C SER A 79 5.22 38.02 -37.39
N GLN A 80 4.01 37.49 -37.41
CA GLN A 80 2.85 38.02 -36.70
C GLN A 80 2.31 36.96 -35.73
N ASP A 81 2.24 37.27 -34.43
CA ASP A 81 1.69 36.37 -33.42
C ASP A 81 0.35 36.92 -32.88
N PHE A 82 -0.69 36.89 -33.72
CA PHE A 82 -2.02 37.39 -33.37
C PHE A 82 -2.80 36.40 -32.50
N PHE A 83 -2.38 35.13 -32.40
CA PHE A 83 -3.07 34.10 -31.62
C PHE A 83 -3.18 34.45 -30.13
N GLN A 84 -2.23 35.22 -29.60
CA GLN A 84 -2.24 35.71 -28.22
C GLN A 84 -2.97 37.06 -28.05
N ASN A 85 -3.34 37.71 -29.15
CA ASN A 85 -4.08 38.96 -29.10
C ASN A 85 -5.59 38.69 -28.94
N GLY A 86 -6.04 38.58 -27.69
CA GLY A 86 -7.45 38.33 -27.38
C GLY A 86 -8.42 39.38 -27.95
N THR A 87 -7.98 40.63 -28.17
CA THR A 87 -8.79 41.65 -28.84
C THR A 87 -9.00 41.31 -30.31
N PHE A 88 -7.95 40.91 -31.01
CA PHE A 88 -8.05 40.49 -32.41
C PHE A 88 -8.98 39.29 -32.57
N VAL A 89 -8.78 38.23 -31.78
CA VAL A 89 -9.58 36.99 -31.87
C VAL A 89 -11.07 37.27 -31.61
N ALA A 90 -11.39 38.09 -30.59
CA ALA A 90 -12.76 38.46 -30.29
C ALA A 90 -13.39 39.32 -31.40
N ASN A 91 -12.66 40.31 -31.93
CA ASN A 91 -13.13 41.16 -33.02
C ASN A 91 -13.33 40.36 -34.32
N PHE A 92 -12.41 39.45 -34.65
CA PHE A 92 -12.49 38.57 -35.80
C PHE A 92 -13.74 37.67 -35.72
N SER A 93 -13.96 37.03 -34.58
CA SER A 93 -15.13 36.18 -34.37
C SER A 93 -16.45 36.96 -34.45
N MET A 94 -16.49 38.16 -33.85
CA MET A 94 -17.67 39.02 -33.92
C MET A 94 -17.94 39.54 -35.33
N PHE A 95 -16.90 39.84 -36.12
CA PHE A 95 -17.03 40.21 -37.53
C PHE A 95 -17.75 39.10 -38.31
N TRP A 96 -17.29 37.85 -38.17
CA TRP A 96 -17.87 36.70 -38.87
C TRP A 96 -19.26 36.31 -38.36
N GLN A 97 -19.54 36.49 -37.07
CA GLN A 97 -20.89 36.34 -36.54
C GLN A 97 -21.89 37.25 -37.27
N HIS A 98 -21.50 38.50 -37.52
CA HIS A 98 -22.34 39.44 -38.27
C HIS A 98 -22.41 39.13 -39.76
N ALA A 99 -21.30 38.72 -40.38
CA ALA A 99 -21.24 38.40 -41.81
C ALA A 99 -21.99 37.11 -42.18
N ILE A 100 -21.97 36.10 -41.29
CA ILE A 100 -22.55 34.78 -41.55
C ILE A 100 -23.89 34.63 -40.83
N VAL A 101 -23.91 34.71 -39.50
CA VAL A 101 -25.10 34.36 -38.71
C VAL A 101 -26.21 35.37 -38.90
N HIS A 102 -25.92 36.68 -38.82
CA HIS A 102 -26.95 37.71 -38.97
C HIS A 102 -27.39 37.95 -40.42
N GLN A 103 -26.52 37.68 -41.40
CA GLN A 103 -26.83 37.84 -42.83
C GLN A 103 -26.97 36.51 -43.58
N TRP A 104 -27.30 35.42 -42.90
CA TRP A 104 -27.34 34.08 -43.49
C TRP A 104 -28.21 34.00 -44.76
N LYS A 105 -29.32 34.75 -44.83
CA LYS A 105 -30.20 34.77 -46.02
C LYS A 105 -29.51 35.36 -47.25
N GLU A 106 -28.78 36.46 -47.04
CA GLU A 106 -28.04 37.18 -48.08
C GLU A 106 -26.85 36.33 -48.53
N LEU A 107 -26.08 35.78 -47.58
CA LEU A 107 -24.98 34.86 -47.81
C LEU A 107 -25.40 33.68 -48.71
N LEU A 108 -26.51 33.00 -48.38
CA LEU A 108 -27.01 31.86 -49.13
C LEU A 108 -27.71 32.21 -50.45
N SER A 109 -27.88 33.50 -50.74
CA SER A 109 -28.37 33.98 -52.03
C SER A 109 -27.27 34.49 -52.96
N GLY A 110 -26.12 34.87 -52.40
CA GLY A 110 -24.94 35.35 -53.12
C GLY A 110 -23.66 34.90 -52.44
N ASN A 111 -23.29 33.64 -52.67
CA ASN A 111 -22.21 32.94 -51.95
C ASN A 111 -20.85 32.94 -52.68
N ASP A 112 -20.73 33.53 -53.87
CA ASP A 112 -19.50 33.52 -54.67
C ASP A 112 -18.28 34.08 -53.92
N TRP A 113 -18.44 35.24 -53.28
CA TRP A 113 -17.36 35.86 -52.49
C TRP A 113 -16.91 34.97 -51.31
N PHE A 114 -17.88 34.29 -50.67
CA PHE A 114 -17.60 33.43 -49.53
C PHE A 114 -16.96 32.12 -49.98
N ASN A 115 -17.35 31.57 -51.15
CA ASN A 115 -16.67 30.43 -51.76
C ASN A 115 -15.19 30.75 -52.03
N LYS A 116 -14.87 31.94 -52.55
CA LYS A 116 -13.48 32.38 -52.73
C LYS A 116 -12.72 32.44 -51.40
N CYS A 117 -13.36 32.94 -50.34
CA CYS A 117 -12.79 32.94 -48.99
C CYS A 117 -12.51 31.50 -48.50
N VAL A 118 -13.47 30.59 -48.66
CA VAL A 118 -13.34 29.18 -48.29
C VAL A 118 -12.21 28.52 -49.09
N MET A 119 -12.12 28.75 -50.41
CA MET A 119 -11.05 28.19 -51.25
C MET A 119 -9.66 28.68 -50.84
N LEU A 120 -9.51 29.97 -50.51
CA LEU A 120 -8.25 30.47 -49.98
C LEU A 120 -7.91 29.83 -48.62
N VAL A 121 -8.88 29.70 -47.72
CA VAL A 121 -8.67 29.03 -46.42
C VAL A 121 -8.22 27.58 -46.62
N MET A 122 -8.87 26.84 -47.52
CA MET A 122 -8.48 25.46 -47.86
C MET A 122 -7.07 25.39 -48.46
N LEU A 123 -6.69 26.35 -49.30
CA LEU A 123 -5.33 26.48 -49.85
C LEU A 123 -4.31 26.69 -48.72
N LEU A 124 -4.59 27.62 -47.80
CA LEU A 124 -3.73 27.92 -46.65
C LEU A 124 -3.56 26.69 -45.73
N CYS A 125 -4.65 25.96 -45.43
CA CYS A 125 -4.61 24.74 -44.64
C CYS A 125 -3.69 23.65 -45.24
N ARG A 126 -3.60 23.60 -46.57
CA ARG A 126 -2.82 22.60 -47.32
C ARG A 126 -1.42 23.07 -47.70
N SER A 127 -1.07 24.31 -47.36
CA SER A 127 0.26 24.86 -47.59
C SER A 127 1.34 24.08 -46.85
N LYS A 128 2.54 24.04 -47.42
CA LYS A 128 3.72 23.43 -46.76
C LYS A 128 4.32 24.33 -45.68
N THR A 129 3.92 25.59 -45.65
CA THR A 129 4.42 26.59 -44.69
C THR A 129 3.57 26.57 -43.42
N ASP A 130 4.22 26.47 -42.27
CA ASP A 130 3.55 26.32 -40.98
C ASP A 130 2.65 27.53 -40.65
N GLU A 131 3.08 28.75 -40.98
CA GLU A 131 2.31 29.98 -40.76
C GLU A 131 0.99 29.98 -41.53
N CYS A 132 1.01 29.61 -42.82
CA CYS A 132 -0.18 29.49 -43.65
C CYS A 132 -1.13 28.40 -43.09
N ALA A 133 -0.58 27.23 -42.76
CA ALA A 133 -1.36 26.11 -42.22
C ALA A 133 -2.00 26.44 -40.87
N MET A 134 -1.29 27.13 -39.97
CA MET A 134 -1.82 27.60 -38.69
C MET A 134 -2.97 28.59 -38.88
N VAL A 135 -2.80 29.58 -39.76
CA VAL A 135 -3.82 30.59 -40.04
C VAL A 135 -5.06 29.97 -40.68
N GLY A 136 -4.89 29.12 -41.69
CA GLY A 136 -6.00 28.39 -42.32
C GLY A 136 -6.80 27.59 -41.29
N SER A 137 -6.11 26.81 -40.45
CA SER A 137 -6.75 26.00 -39.41
C SER A 137 -7.51 26.85 -38.38
N PHE A 138 -6.95 27.99 -37.98
CA PHE A 138 -7.61 28.96 -37.09
C PHE A 138 -8.90 29.51 -37.71
N ILE A 139 -8.84 29.92 -38.98
CA ILE A 139 -10.00 30.46 -39.68
C ILE A 139 -11.08 29.38 -39.79
N CYS A 140 -10.74 28.14 -40.16
CA CYS A 140 -11.70 27.03 -40.17
C CYS A 140 -12.42 26.87 -38.82
N ALA A 141 -11.66 26.84 -37.71
CA ALA A 141 -12.22 26.64 -36.38
C ALA A 141 -13.09 27.80 -35.90
N ASP A 142 -12.87 29.03 -36.40
CA ASP A 142 -13.72 30.17 -36.08
C ASP A 142 -14.96 30.25 -36.99
N LEU A 143 -14.86 29.88 -38.27
CA LEU A 143 -15.97 29.92 -39.23
C LEU A 143 -17.01 28.81 -39.02
N VAL A 144 -16.57 27.59 -38.70
CA VAL A 144 -17.46 26.43 -38.52
C VAL A 144 -18.59 26.69 -37.50
N PRO A 145 -18.33 27.21 -36.28
CA PRO A 145 -19.39 27.56 -35.33
C PRO A 145 -20.43 28.53 -35.90
N HIS A 146 -20.00 29.56 -36.65
CA HIS A 146 -20.90 30.52 -37.28
C HIS A 146 -21.73 29.89 -38.40
N LEU A 147 -21.15 28.96 -39.17
CA LEU A 147 -21.88 28.19 -40.18
C LEU A 147 -22.92 27.26 -39.54
N CYS A 148 -22.61 26.62 -38.42
CA CYS A 148 -23.58 25.84 -37.65
C CYS A 148 -24.74 26.72 -37.13
N ALA A 149 -24.45 27.93 -36.66
CA ALA A 149 -25.47 28.88 -36.23
C ALA A 149 -26.37 29.34 -37.40
N ALA A 150 -25.78 29.60 -38.57
CA ALA A 150 -26.53 29.92 -39.78
C ALA A 150 -27.39 28.73 -40.26
N HIS A 151 -26.86 27.51 -40.17
CA HIS A 151 -27.60 26.27 -40.44
C HIS A 151 -28.81 26.14 -39.51
N HIS A 152 -28.63 26.37 -38.21
CA HIS A 152 -29.72 26.33 -37.23
C HIS A 152 -30.82 27.36 -37.56
N ASN A 153 -30.44 28.59 -37.97
CA ASN A 153 -31.40 29.59 -38.44
C ASN A 153 -32.15 29.15 -39.70
N LEU A 154 -31.47 28.47 -40.62
CA LEU A 154 -32.07 27.93 -41.84
C LEU A 154 -33.08 26.81 -41.52
N LEU A 155 -32.75 25.89 -40.60
CA LEU A 155 -33.65 24.82 -40.15
C LEU A 155 -34.94 25.39 -39.55
N ASN A 156 -34.83 26.42 -38.70
CA ASN A 156 -36.01 27.11 -38.15
C ASN A 156 -36.91 27.71 -39.24
N ASP A 157 -36.32 28.25 -40.32
CA ASP A 157 -37.08 28.76 -41.48
C ASP A 157 -37.64 27.62 -42.35
N MET A 158 -36.97 26.46 -42.40
CA MET A 158 -37.47 25.25 -43.06
C MET A 158 -38.66 24.63 -42.35
N GLU A 159 -38.66 24.56 -41.01
CA GLU A 159 -39.80 24.09 -40.21
C GLU A 159 -41.03 24.99 -40.41
N ARG A 160 -40.83 26.31 -40.38
CA ARG A 160 -41.89 27.27 -40.71
C ARG A 160 -42.42 27.07 -42.13
N ALA A 161 -41.53 26.86 -43.11
CA ALA A 161 -41.93 26.57 -44.49
C ALA A 161 -42.55 25.16 -44.65
N ALA A 162 -42.25 24.20 -43.78
CA ALA A 162 -42.82 22.85 -43.79
C ALA A 162 -44.31 22.87 -43.49
N SER A 163 -44.73 23.76 -42.58
CA SER A 163 -46.13 23.99 -42.21
C SER A 163 -47.00 24.57 -43.33
N TRP A 164 -46.40 25.20 -44.34
CA TRP A 164 -47.10 25.78 -45.50
C TRP A 164 -46.87 24.85 -46.71
N GLN A 165 -47.90 24.47 -47.46
CA GLN A 165 -47.85 23.47 -48.56
C GLN A 165 -47.05 23.91 -49.82
N GLY A 166 -45.97 24.70 -49.69
CA GLY A 166 -45.18 25.22 -50.80
C GLY A 166 -43.97 24.35 -51.17
N ASN A 167 -44.15 23.38 -52.07
CA ASN A 167 -43.08 22.46 -52.52
C ASN A 167 -41.84 23.16 -53.11
N GLN A 168 -42.02 24.28 -53.84
CA GLN A 168 -40.91 25.00 -54.47
C GLN A 168 -40.00 25.68 -53.42
N ARG A 169 -40.59 26.31 -52.39
CA ARG A 169 -39.84 26.93 -51.28
C ARG A 169 -39.04 25.89 -50.49
N LYS A 170 -39.64 24.72 -50.24
CA LYS A 170 -38.94 23.58 -49.59
C LYS A 170 -37.73 23.13 -50.40
N SER A 171 -37.86 22.99 -51.72
CA SER A 171 -36.73 22.59 -52.58
C SER A 171 -35.58 23.60 -52.60
N SER A 172 -35.88 24.90 -52.57
CA SER A 172 -34.86 25.95 -52.53
C SER A 172 -34.12 25.99 -51.21
N LEU A 173 -34.82 25.84 -50.09
CA LEU A 173 -34.19 25.81 -48.76
C LEU A 173 -33.28 24.58 -48.58
N LYS A 174 -33.70 23.41 -49.07
CA LYS A 174 -32.86 22.20 -49.07
C LYS A 174 -31.55 22.36 -49.85
N LYS A 175 -31.56 23.08 -50.97
CA LYS A 175 -30.32 23.39 -51.70
C LYS A 175 -29.35 24.26 -50.88
N LYS A 176 -29.90 25.19 -50.10
CA LYS A 176 -29.12 26.06 -49.22
C LYS A 176 -28.56 25.30 -48.01
N GLU A 177 -29.34 24.37 -47.48
CA GLU A 177 -28.95 23.45 -46.40
C GLU A 177 -27.75 22.61 -46.86
N TYR A 178 -27.91 21.91 -48.00
CA TYR A 178 -26.85 21.11 -48.60
C TYR A 178 -25.56 21.90 -48.84
N TYR A 179 -25.67 23.15 -49.28
CA TYR A 179 -24.51 24.03 -49.45
C TYR A 179 -23.79 24.34 -48.14
N ILE A 180 -24.52 24.72 -47.07
CA ILE A 180 -23.88 24.98 -45.77
C ILE A 180 -23.22 23.70 -45.24
N ASP A 181 -23.89 22.56 -45.35
CA ASP A 181 -23.35 21.27 -44.90
C ASP A 181 -22.04 20.94 -45.60
N GLN A 182 -21.98 21.09 -46.93
CA GLN A 182 -20.76 20.85 -47.71
C GLN A 182 -19.60 21.75 -47.25
N VAL A 183 -19.84 23.04 -47.09
CA VAL A 183 -18.80 23.98 -46.67
C VAL A 183 -18.35 23.70 -45.23
N CYS A 184 -19.29 23.44 -44.34
CA CYS A 184 -19.02 23.11 -42.95
C CYS A 184 -18.13 21.86 -42.85
N GLN A 185 -18.51 20.76 -43.52
CA GLN A 185 -17.74 19.51 -43.53
C GLN A 185 -16.34 19.68 -44.14
N ALA A 186 -16.22 20.44 -45.23
CA ALA A 186 -14.93 20.71 -45.86
C ALA A 186 -13.98 21.45 -44.91
N LEU A 187 -14.46 22.51 -44.26
CA LEU A 187 -13.66 23.28 -43.30
C LEU A 187 -13.33 22.47 -42.05
N SER A 188 -14.30 21.74 -41.50
CA SER A 188 -14.13 20.89 -40.31
C SER A 188 -12.98 19.91 -40.46
N THR A 189 -12.87 19.26 -41.63
CA THR A 189 -11.83 18.26 -41.91
C THR A 189 -10.42 18.85 -41.82
N GLU A 190 -10.22 20.12 -42.19
CA GLU A 190 -8.90 20.76 -42.20
C GLU A 190 -8.46 21.25 -40.80
N ILE A 191 -9.38 21.45 -39.85
CA ILE A 191 -9.03 21.90 -38.48
C ILE A 191 -8.06 20.92 -37.81
N GLY A 192 -8.21 19.62 -38.08
CA GLY A 192 -7.41 18.55 -37.48
C GLY A 192 -5.89 18.74 -37.66
N ASN A 193 -5.48 19.33 -38.78
CA ASN A 193 -4.06 19.58 -39.11
C ASN A 193 -3.44 20.65 -38.20
N GLY A 194 -4.25 21.58 -37.69
CA GLY A 194 -3.80 22.66 -36.82
C GLY A 194 -3.38 22.22 -35.42
N PHE A 195 -3.85 21.06 -34.95
CA PHE A 195 -3.57 20.58 -33.59
C PHE A 195 -2.11 20.20 -33.32
N LYS A 196 -1.30 19.98 -34.37
CA LYS A 196 0.13 19.71 -34.22
C LYS A 196 0.91 20.93 -33.70
N TYR A 197 0.36 22.13 -33.87
CA TYR A 197 0.98 23.38 -33.47
C TYR A 197 0.58 23.76 -32.04
N ALA A 198 1.54 23.66 -31.11
CA ALA A 198 1.30 23.88 -29.68
C ALA A 198 0.66 25.26 -29.36
N LYS A 199 1.07 26.32 -30.07
CA LYS A 199 0.54 27.69 -29.88
C LYS A 199 -0.94 27.83 -30.23
N LEU A 200 -1.44 26.99 -31.13
CA LEU A 200 -2.78 27.09 -31.70
C LEU A 200 -3.72 26.01 -31.14
N SER A 201 -3.19 24.83 -30.82
CA SER A 201 -3.94 23.64 -30.38
C SER A 201 -4.96 23.91 -29.27
N GLY A 202 -4.62 24.69 -28.25
CA GLY A 202 -5.53 25.03 -27.16
C GLY A 202 -6.73 25.87 -27.63
N LEU A 203 -6.49 26.87 -28.47
CA LEU A 203 -7.52 27.76 -29.01
C LEU A 203 -8.46 27.03 -29.97
N LEU A 204 -7.93 26.16 -30.83
CA LEU A 204 -8.76 25.33 -31.73
C LEU A 204 -9.66 24.40 -30.93
N MET A 205 -9.11 23.76 -29.89
CA MET A 205 -9.88 22.83 -29.08
C MET A 205 -10.98 23.54 -28.32
N GLU A 206 -10.72 24.75 -27.79
CA GLU A 206 -11.75 25.55 -27.11
C GLU A 206 -12.94 25.84 -28.03
N LYS A 207 -12.67 26.36 -29.24
CA LYS A 207 -13.69 26.68 -30.24
C LYS A 207 -14.47 25.46 -30.70
N LEU A 208 -13.79 24.35 -30.96
CA LEU A 208 -14.42 23.09 -31.34
C LEU A 208 -15.31 22.54 -30.22
N CYS A 209 -14.82 22.52 -28.98
CA CYS A 209 -15.60 22.05 -27.84
C CYS A 209 -16.85 22.90 -27.61
N GLU A 210 -16.76 24.23 -27.74
CA GLU A 210 -17.90 25.13 -27.68
C GLU A 210 -18.92 24.81 -28.79
N ALA A 211 -18.45 24.54 -30.02
CA ALA A 211 -19.31 24.18 -31.13
C ALA A 211 -20.03 22.84 -30.92
N PHE A 212 -19.32 21.80 -30.46
CA PHE A 212 -19.90 20.49 -30.16
C PHE A 212 -20.99 20.57 -29.09
N VAL A 213 -20.76 21.36 -28.04
CA VAL A 213 -21.73 21.55 -26.94
C VAL A 213 -22.95 22.35 -27.42
N THR A 214 -22.74 23.33 -28.30
CA THR A 214 -23.82 24.22 -28.77
C THR A 214 -24.67 23.60 -29.87
N TYR A 215 -24.07 22.82 -30.77
CA TYR A 215 -24.70 22.23 -31.95
C TYR A 215 -24.44 20.72 -32.08
N PRO A 216 -24.73 19.92 -31.04
CA PRO A 216 -24.34 18.51 -31.00
C PRO A 216 -25.05 17.68 -32.07
N ASP A 217 -26.35 17.89 -32.32
CA ASP A 217 -27.09 17.12 -33.32
C ASP A 217 -26.48 17.26 -34.72
N LEU A 218 -26.08 18.48 -35.09
CA LEU A 218 -25.49 18.76 -36.39
C LEU A 218 -24.07 18.17 -36.50
N LEU A 219 -23.19 18.47 -35.55
CA LEU A 219 -21.79 18.09 -35.64
C LEU A 219 -21.54 16.61 -35.38
N ILE A 220 -22.33 15.99 -34.49
CA ILE A 220 -22.15 14.60 -34.07
C ILE A 220 -23.00 13.66 -34.94
N LEU A 221 -24.32 13.89 -35.00
CA LEU A 221 -25.24 12.96 -35.65
C LEU A 221 -25.27 13.14 -37.17
N THR A 222 -25.34 14.39 -37.65
CA THR A 222 -25.44 14.67 -39.09
C THR A 222 -24.08 14.65 -39.78
N HIS A 223 -23.06 15.30 -39.20
CA HIS A 223 -21.75 15.47 -39.83
C HIS A 223 -20.70 14.45 -39.39
N GLY A 224 -20.91 13.72 -38.29
CA GLY A 224 -19.99 12.67 -37.82
C GLY A 224 -18.59 13.15 -37.43
N GLN A 225 -18.44 14.36 -36.87
CA GLN A 225 -17.15 15.04 -36.72
C GLN A 225 -16.40 14.75 -35.41
N LEU A 226 -16.85 13.80 -34.58
CA LEU A 226 -16.20 13.49 -33.28
C LEU A 226 -14.70 13.15 -33.39
N GLU A 227 -14.26 12.61 -34.53
CA GLU A 227 -12.84 12.32 -34.82
C GLU A 227 -11.92 13.55 -34.70
N LEU A 228 -12.44 14.77 -34.83
CA LEU A 228 -11.67 16.00 -34.62
C LEU A 228 -11.17 16.15 -33.18
N LEU A 229 -11.94 15.69 -32.19
CA LEU A 229 -11.48 15.64 -30.80
C LEU A 229 -10.29 14.67 -30.68
N GLY A 230 -10.34 13.55 -31.40
CA GLY A 230 -9.28 12.55 -31.44
C GLY A 230 -7.99 13.09 -32.07
N ALA A 231 -8.10 13.88 -33.14
CA ALA A 231 -6.98 14.58 -33.76
C ALA A 231 -6.27 15.53 -32.78
N GLY A 232 -7.02 16.26 -31.95
CA GLY A 232 -6.45 17.13 -30.94
C GLY A 232 -5.78 16.38 -29.78
N LEU A 233 -6.34 15.24 -29.38
CA LEU A 233 -5.72 14.38 -28.37
C LEU A 233 -4.38 13.76 -28.85
N ARG A 234 -4.17 13.61 -30.17
CA ARG A 234 -3.04 12.83 -30.74
C ARG A 234 -1.69 13.44 -30.39
N TRP A 235 -1.64 14.76 -30.32
CA TRP A 235 -0.42 15.53 -30.08
C TRP A 235 -0.11 15.75 -28.60
N LYS A 236 -0.95 15.22 -27.69
CA LYS A 236 -0.76 15.27 -26.24
C LYS A 236 -0.52 16.69 -25.68
N GLN A 237 -1.04 17.73 -26.33
CA GLN A 237 -0.90 19.11 -25.82
C GLN A 237 -1.78 19.31 -24.59
N ARG A 238 -1.19 19.70 -23.45
CA ARG A 238 -1.86 19.66 -22.14
C ARG A 238 -3.21 20.38 -22.08
N GLN A 239 -3.28 21.61 -22.59
CA GLN A 239 -4.51 22.41 -22.59
C GLN A 239 -5.58 21.80 -23.51
N SER A 240 -5.19 21.35 -24.71
CA SER A 240 -6.09 20.66 -25.63
C SER A 240 -6.63 19.36 -25.05
N VAL A 241 -5.79 18.57 -24.37
CA VAL A 241 -6.23 17.34 -23.69
C VAL A 241 -7.27 17.66 -22.62
N GLN A 242 -7.01 18.65 -21.77
CA GLN A 242 -7.96 19.04 -20.71
C GLN A 242 -9.31 19.50 -21.26
N LEU A 243 -9.30 20.32 -22.32
CA LEU A 243 -10.52 20.80 -22.97
C LEU A 243 -11.31 19.67 -23.64
N ALA A 244 -10.62 18.76 -24.33
CA ALA A 244 -11.24 17.61 -24.98
C ALA A 244 -11.88 16.66 -23.95
N LEU A 245 -11.17 16.33 -22.87
CA LEU A 245 -11.71 15.48 -21.79
C LEU A 245 -12.96 16.10 -21.14
N LYS A 246 -12.95 17.43 -20.91
CA LYS A 246 -14.10 18.15 -20.38
C LYS A 246 -15.28 18.14 -21.34
N CYS A 247 -15.03 18.34 -22.64
CA CYS A 247 -16.06 18.31 -23.67
C CYS A 247 -16.69 16.92 -23.79
N MET A 248 -15.89 15.86 -23.86
CA MET A 248 -16.39 14.48 -23.89
C MET A 248 -17.26 14.18 -22.67
N LYS A 249 -16.84 14.59 -21.47
CA LYS A 249 -17.66 14.44 -20.26
C LYS A 249 -18.99 15.19 -20.35
N GLN A 250 -18.97 16.40 -20.87
CA GLN A 250 -20.19 17.20 -21.05
C GLN A 250 -21.13 16.53 -22.06
N LEU A 251 -20.61 16.03 -23.18
CA LEU A 251 -21.39 15.31 -24.20
C LEU A 251 -21.99 13.99 -23.69
N MET A 252 -21.41 13.38 -22.65
CA MET A 252 -21.93 12.17 -21.98
C MET A 252 -23.00 12.45 -20.91
N SER A 253 -23.29 13.73 -20.61
CA SER A 253 -24.21 14.08 -19.55
C SER A 253 -25.69 13.95 -19.95
N ASP A 254 -26.56 13.82 -18.96
CA ASP A 254 -28.01 13.70 -19.16
C ASP A 254 -28.67 14.95 -19.77
N SER A 255 -27.92 16.03 -20.01
CA SER A 255 -28.44 17.22 -20.70
C SER A 255 -28.61 17.04 -22.21
N PHE A 256 -28.02 15.99 -22.79
CA PHE A 256 -28.09 15.69 -24.23
C PHE A 256 -28.96 14.46 -24.50
N SER A 257 -29.29 14.24 -25.78
CA SER A 257 -30.10 13.08 -26.20
C SER A 257 -29.32 11.77 -26.04
N SER A 258 -30.05 10.66 -25.88
CA SER A 258 -29.44 9.33 -25.78
C SER A 258 -28.57 8.99 -26.99
N ASP A 259 -28.92 9.49 -28.18
CA ASP A 259 -28.16 9.26 -29.42
C ASP A 259 -26.81 9.97 -29.40
N ILE A 260 -26.75 11.20 -28.87
CA ILE A 260 -25.50 11.94 -28.66
C ILE A 260 -24.64 11.22 -27.62
N ASN A 261 -25.22 10.85 -26.48
CA ASN A 261 -24.50 10.16 -25.41
C ASN A 261 -23.92 8.82 -25.91
N ASN A 262 -24.70 8.06 -26.68
CA ASN A 262 -24.23 6.80 -27.27
C ASN A 262 -23.11 7.03 -28.30
N ALA A 263 -23.22 8.03 -29.17
CA ALA A 263 -22.18 8.36 -30.15
C ALA A 263 -20.87 8.80 -29.47
N ALA A 264 -20.96 9.65 -28.44
CA ALA A 264 -19.82 10.07 -27.63
C ALA A 264 -19.19 8.89 -26.88
N GLY A 265 -20.01 7.99 -26.32
CA GLY A 265 -19.54 6.79 -25.63
C GLY A 265 -18.78 5.84 -26.56
N ILE A 266 -19.33 5.56 -27.74
CA ILE A 266 -18.65 4.73 -28.77
C ILE A 266 -17.32 5.37 -29.17
N PHE A 267 -17.29 6.69 -29.34
CA PHE A 267 -16.06 7.41 -29.66
C PHE A 267 -15.00 7.30 -28.55
N ILE A 268 -15.38 7.48 -27.28
CA ILE A 268 -14.47 7.33 -26.13
C ILE A 268 -13.84 5.93 -26.12
N LEU A 269 -14.64 4.89 -26.31
CA LEU A 269 -14.17 3.50 -26.35
C LEU A 269 -13.30 3.22 -27.58
N LYS A 270 -13.61 3.82 -28.74
CA LYS A 270 -12.73 3.75 -29.92
C LYS A 270 -11.36 4.41 -29.68
N MET A 271 -11.31 5.42 -28.82
CA MET A 271 -10.10 6.16 -28.46
C MET A 271 -9.34 5.57 -27.27
N GLU A 272 -9.74 4.40 -26.78
CA GLU A 272 -9.19 3.72 -25.60
C GLU A 272 -7.66 3.78 -25.53
N ASN A 273 -6.95 3.22 -26.51
CA ASN A 273 -5.49 3.15 -26.52
C ASN A 273 -4.82 4.53 -26.36
N GLN A 274 -5.41 5.56 -26.95
CA GLN A 274 -4.87 6.92 -26.90
C GLN A 274 -5.14 7.55 -25.53
N LEU A 275 -6.34 7.37 -24.98
CA LEU A 275 -6.70 7.83 -23.64
C LEU A 275 -5.87 7.14 -22.57
N THR A 276 -5.67 5.83 -22.65
CA THR A 276 -4.80 5.05 -21.76
C THR A 276 -3.36 5.59 -21.79
N ARG A 277 -2.81 5.89 -22.98
CA ARG A 277 -1.48 6.52 -23.09
C ARG A 277 -1.42 7.92 -22.50
N ILE A 278 -2.49 8.71 -22.59
CA ILE A 278 -2.59 10.04 -21.98
C ILE A 278 -2.66 9.92 -20.45
N MET A 279 -3.46 8.98 -19.94
CA MET A 279 -3.56 8.65 -18.52
C MET A 279 -2.19 8.33 -17.91
N ASP A 280 -1.38 7.52 -18.61
CA ASP A 280 -0.01 7.20 -18.16
C ASP A 280 0.94 8.39 -18.24
N SER A 281 0.75 9.29 -19.23
CA SER A 281 1.62 10.45 -19.44
C SER A 281 1.30 11.61 -18.49
N TYR A 282 0.04 11.76 -18.07
CA TYR A 282 -0.46 12.91 -17.31
C TYR A 282 -1.26 12.46 -16.09
N LYS A 283 -0.59 12.43 -14.93
CA LYS A 283 -1.21 12.08 -13.65
C LYS A 283 -2.48 12.91 -13.35
N SER A 284 -2.50 14.20 -13.72
CA SER A 284 -3.66 15.07 -13.53
C SER A 284 -4.90 14.69 -14.34
N SER A 285 -4.78 13.76 -15.29
CA SER A 285 -5.86 13.31 -16.16
C SER A 285 -6.37 11.91 -15.80
N GLU A 286 -5.74 11.20 -14.85
CA GLU A 286 -6.10 9.82 -14.48
C GLU A 286 -7.57 9.71 -14.09
N THR A 287 -8.01 10.48 -13.10
CA THR A 287 -9.39 10.46 -12.62
C THR A 287 -10.39 10.78 -13.73
N ALA A 288 -10.11 11.79 -14.56
CA ALA A 288 -11.00 12.18 -15.65
C ALA A 288 -11.16 11.08 -16.70
N ILE A 289 -10.06 10.43 -17.09
CA ILE A 289 -10.08 9.37 -18.10
C ILE A 289 -10.77 8.10 -17.58
N LEU A 290 -10.49 7.70 -16.34
CA LEU A 290 -11.17 6.54 -15.74
C LEU A 290 -12.69 6.76 -15.64
N HIS A 291 -13.13 7.97 -15.26
CA HIS A 291 -14.57 8.28 -15.22
C HIS A 291 -15.19 8.32 -16.61
N LEU A 292 -14.48 8.80 -17.64
CA LEU A 292 -14.96 8.73 -19.03
C LEU A 292 -15.15 7.29 -19.50
N PHE A 293 -14.22 6.39 -19.17
CA PHE A 293 -14.40 4.97 -19.48
C PHE A 293 -15.61 4.37 -18.76
N LEU A 294 -15.81 4.69 -17.48
CA LEU A 294 -16.97 4.24 -16.73
C LEU A 294 -18.29 4.72 -17.33
N GLU A 295 -18.40 6.02 -17.59
CA GLU A 295 -19.59 6.63 -18.21
C GLU A 295 -19.85 6.02 -19.59
N ALA A 296 -18.82 5.90 -20.44
CA ALA A 296 -18.96 5.32 -21.77
C ALA A 296 -19.41 3.85 -21.74
N LEU A 297 -18.83 3.01 -20.88
CA LEU A 297 -19.22 1.61 -20.74
C LEU A 297 -20.64 1.46 -20.18
N ASN A 298 -21.04 2.32 -19.24
CA ASN A 298 -22.41 2.34 -18.70
C ASN A 298 -23.45 2.76 -19.73
N THR A 299 -23.10 3.66 -20.66
CA THR A 299 -24.02 4.11 -21.72
C THR A 299 -24.11 3.13 -22.89
N VAL A 300 -22.96 2.67 -23.41
CA VAL A 300 -22.92 1.87 -24.64
C VAL A 300 -23.17 0.38 -24.38
N GLY A 301 -22.62 -0.14 -23.28
CA GLY A 301 -22.63 -1.57 -22.96
C GLY A 301 -21.83 -2.44 -23.94
N ASN A 302 -21.56 -3.69 -23.55
CA ASN A 302 -21.07 -4.81 -24.38
C ASN A 302 -19.72 -4.64 -25.15
N ILE A 303 -18.98 -3.55 -24.95
CA ILE A 303 -17.64 -3.38 -25.54
C ILE A 303 -16.60 -3.51 -24.44
N PRO A 304 -15.91 -4.66 -24.30
CA PRO A 304 -14.85 -4.79 -23.32
C PRO A 304 -13.64 -3.93 -23.72
N LEU A 305 -12.97 -3.36 -22.72
CA LEU A 305 -11.65 -2.74 -22.90
C LEU A 305 -10.64 -3.81 -23.33
N CYS A 306 -9.54 -3.42 -23.99
CA CYS A 306 -8.47 -4.37 -24.30
C CYS A 306 -7.67 -4.77 -23.04
N GLU A 307 -7.02 -5.92 -23.11
CA GLU A 307 -6.26 -6.50 -22.00
C GLU A 307 -5.14 -5.56 -21.49
N GLU A 308 -4.44 -4.85 -22.41
CA GLU A 308 -3.40 -3.88 -22.02
C GLU A 308 -3.96 -2.72 -21.18
N THR A 309 -5.15 -2.23 -21.53
CA THR A 309 -5.81 -1.17 -20.75
C THR A 309 -6.33 -1.73 -19.43
N ALA A 310 -6.88 -2.95 -19.42
CA ALA A 310 -7.35 -3.61 -18.20
C ALA A 310 -6.21 -3.78 -17.18
N GLU A 311 -5.04 -4.25 -17.61
CA GLU A 311 -3.85 -4.37 -16.75
C GLU A 311 -3.40 -3.01 -16.20
N LYS A 312 -3.41 -1.96 -17.03
CA LYS A 312 -3.12 -0.59 -16.59
C LYS A 312 -4.14 -0.03 -15.61
N ILE A 313 -5.40 -0.45 -15.69
CA ILE A 313 -6.44 -0.10 -14.72
C ILE A 313 -6.13 -0.76 -13.37
N ILE A 314 -5.70 -2.03 -13.35
CA ILE A 314 -5.29 -2.72 -12.12
C ILE A 314 -4.14 -1.97 -11.44
N HIS A 315 -3.17 -1.47 -12.20
CA HIS A 315 -2.11 -0.61 -11.67
C HIS A 315 -2.62 0.63 -10.93
N LYS A 316 -3.72 1.24 -11.41
CA LYS A 316 -4.32 2.41 -10.78
C LYS A 316 -5.03 2.07 -9.46
N MET A 317 -5.33 0.79 -9.18
CA MET A 317 -5.89 0.36 -7.90
C MET A 317 -4.91 0.53 -6.73
N PHE A 318 -3.60 0.57 -7.00
CA PHE A 318 -2.55 0.79 -6.00
C PHE A 318 -2.14 2.27 -5.86
N ASN A 319 -2.92 3.20 -6.41
CA ASN A 319 -2.67 4.65 -6.32
C ASN A 319 -3.03 5.20 -4.92
N PRO A 320 -2.32 6.21 -4.39
CA PRO A 320 -2.73 6.89 -3.15
C PRO A 320 -4.04 7.70 -3.26
N ASP A 321 -4.49 8.08 -4.46
CA ASP A 321 -5.73 8.83 -4.65
C ASP A 321 -6.97 7.91 -4.64
N GLU A 322 -7.83 8.06 -3.64
CA GLU A 322 -9.03 7.22 -3.49
C GLU A 322 -10.01 7.31 -4.66
N ALA A 323 -10.13 8.45 -5.33
CA ALA A 323 -11.04 8.61 -6.46
C ALA A 323 -10.56 7.80 -7.67
N VAL A 324 -9.24 7.75 -7.87
CA VAL A 324 -8.59 6.92 -8.90
C VAL A 324 -8.78 5.43 -8.59
N VAL A 325 -8.51 5.03 -7.35
CA VAL A 325 -8.67 3.63 -6.91
C VAL A 325 -10.10 3.14 -7.08
N ASN A 326 -11.09 3.94 -6.64
CA ASN A 326 -12.49 3.57 -6.74
C ASN A 326 -12.94 3.37 -8.19
N ALA A 327 -12.58 4.30 -9.08
CA ALA A 327 -12.91 4.21 -10.49
C ALA A 327 -12.21 3.02 -11.17
N ALA A 328 -10.96 2.75 -10.80
CA ALA A 328 -10.21 1.61 -11.31
C ALA A 328 -10.84 0.26 -10.91
N ILE A 329 -11.28 0.12 -9.65
CA ILE A 329 -11.98 -1.09 -9.18
C ILE A 329 -13.28 -1.30 -9.96
N ASP A 330 -14.06 -0.24 -10.19
CA ASP A 330 -15.32 -0.35 -10.92
C ASP A 330 -15.09 -0.80 -12.36
N LEU A 331 -14.09 -0.22 -13.05
CA LEU A 331 -13.71 -0.63 -14.40
C LEU A 331 -13.21 -2.06 -14.46
N HIS A 332 -12.38 -2.47 -13.49
CA HIS A 332 -11.88 -3.84 -13.37
C HIS A 332 -13.03 -4.85 -13.24
N GLY A 333 -14.00 -4.55 -12.38
CA GLY A 333 -15.20 -5.36 -12.23
C GLY A 333 -16.04 -5.43 -13.51
N MET A 334 -16.23 -4.31 -14.20
CA MET A 334 -16.96 -4.26 -15.48
C MET A 334 -16.25 -5.08 -16.57
N TYR A 335 -14.92 -5.00 -16.65
CA TYR A 335 -14.13 -5.76 -17.62
C TYR A 335 -14.32 -7.27 -17.41
N HIS A 336 -14.06 -7.79 -16.22
CA HIS A 336 -14.18 -9.23 -15.95
C HIS A 336 -15.62 -9.74 -16.06
N ALA A 337 -16.62 -8.93 -15.70
CA ALA A 337 -18.03 -9.27 -15.91
C ALA A 337 -18.42 -9.39 -17.39
N ALA A 338 -17.70 -8.72 -18.29
CA ALA A 338 -17.96 -8.77 -19.73
C ALA A 338 -17.31 -10.00 -20.41
N ILE A 339 -16.20 -10.50 -19.88
CA ILE A 339 -15.42 -11.59 -20.49
C ILE A 339 -15.56 -12.96 -19.80
N HIS A 340 -16.09 -13.00 -18.57
CA HIS A 340 -16.29 -14.25 -17.82
C HIS A 340 -17.76 -14.49 -17.43
N PRO A 341 -18.18 -15.75 -17.27
CA PRO A 341 -19.46 -16.09 -16.66
C PRO A 341 -19.55 -15.55 -15.23
N SER A 342 -20.75 -15.16 -14.78
CA SER A 342 -20.98 -14.54 -13.46
C SER A 342 -20.43 -15.34 -12.26
N ALA A 343 -20.26 -16.66 -12.38
CA ALA A 343 -19.74 -17.52 -11.32
C ALA A 343 -18.20 -17.56 -11.23
N GLU A 344 -17.50 -16.96 -12.19
CA GLU A 344 -16.03 -16.97 -12.25
C GLU A 344 -15.43 -15.55 -12.19
N VAL A 345 -16.28 -14.52 -12.12
CA VAL A 345 -15.85 -13.12 -12.18
C VAL A 345 -15.00 -12.74 -10.97
N GLU A 346 -15.43 -13.08 -9.75
CA GLU A 346 -14.72 -12.69 -8.52
C GLU A 346 -13.34 -13.37 -8.46
N MET A 347 -13.28 -14.67 -8.78
CA MET A 347 -12.03 -15.44 -8.92
C MET A 347 -11.05 -14.82 -9.93
N ASN A 348 -11.45 -14.68 -11.20
CA ASN A 348 -10.55 -14.20 -12.24
C ASN A 348 -10.11 -12.75 -12.01
N ALA A 349 -11.01 -11.90 -11.48
CA ALA A 349 -10.69 -10.53 -11.14
C ALA A 349 -9.69 -10.45 -9.97
N LEU A 350 -9.78 -11.32 -8.96
CA LEU A 350 -8.80 -11.34 -7.87
C LEU A 350 -7.44 -11.86 -8.34
N ILE A 351 -7.40 -12.91 -9.14
CA ILE A 351 -6.15 -13.45 -9.70
C ILE A 351 -5.39 -12.37 -10.49
N ALA A 352 -6.07 -11.61 -11.33
CA ALA A 352 -5.44 -10.52 -12.08
C ALA A 352 -4.84 -9.42 -11.16
N ILE A 353 -5.46 -9.14 -10.02
CA ILE A 353 -4.92 -8.21 -9.02
C ILE A 353 -3.68 -8.81 -8.35
N LEU A 354 -3.71 -10.11 -8.02
CA LEU A 354 -2.60 -10.82 -7.40
C LEU A 354 -1.38 -10.90 -8.33
N ASP A 355 -1.60 -11.14 -9.62
CA ASP A 355 -0.54 -11.18 -10.64
C ASP A 355 0.19 -9.83 -10.75
N VAL A 356 -0.55 -8.72 -10.76
CA VAL A 356 0.02 -7.36 -10.76
C VAL A 356 0.69 -7.05 -9.42
N TYR A 357 0.10 -7.50 -8.31
CA TYR A 357 0.68 -7.34 -6.99
C TYR A 357 2.06 -8.02 -6.87
N GLU A 358 2.17 -9.27 -7.33
CA GLU A 358 3.41 -10.04 -7.35
C GLU A 358 4.45 -9.39 -8.26
N ARG A 359 4.08 -9.12 -9.51
CA ARG A 359 5.02 -8.67 -10.54
C ARG A 359 5.68 -7.33 -10.21
N TYR A 360 4.98 -6.46 -9.49
CA TYR A 360 5.44 -5.11 -9.15
C TYR A 360 5.82 -4.95 -7.68
N ALA A 361 5.74 -6.02 -6.88
CA ALA A 361 6.17 -6.08 -5.49
C ALA A 361 5.66 -4.91 -4.64
N TYR A 362 4.35 -4.61 -4.73
CA TYR A 362 3.75 -3.53 -3.94
C TYR A 362 3.80 -3.85 -2.43
N PRO A 363 3.83 -2.84 -1.55
CA PRO A 363 3.75 -3.07 -0.10
C PRO A 363 2.43 -3.75 0.30
N LEU A 364 2.48 -4.64 1.30
CA LEU A 364 1.28 -5.33 1.83
C LEU A 364 0.17 -4.37 2.23
N ALA A 365 0.51 -3.21 2.81
CA ALA A 365 -0.46 -2.19 3.21
C ALA A 365 -1.29 -1.64 2.02
N SER A 366 -0.68 -1.53 0.83
CA SER A 366 -1.38 -1.11 -0.38
C SER A 366 -2.33 -2.20 -0.87
N PHE A 367 -1.92 -3.47 -0.77
CA PHE A 367 -2.80 -4.60 -1.08
C PHE A 367 -4.00 -4.68 -0.12
N GLU A 368 -3.77 -4.53 1.19
CA GLU A 368 -4.84 -4.46 2.18
C GLU A 368 -5.83 -3.32 1.90
N ALA A 369 -5.33 -2.15 1.47
CA ALA A 369 -6.19 -1.03 1.08
C ALA A 369 -7.08 -1.38 -0.12
N VAL A 370 -6.55 -2.08 -1.13
CA VAL A 370 -7.32 -2.59 -2.27
C VAL A 370 -8.38 -3.59 -1.82
N ILE A 371 -8.02 -4.59 -1.01
CA ILE A 371 -8.96 -5.59 -0.49
C ILE A 371 -10.07 -4.91 0.34
N LYS A 372 -9.74 -3.91 1.15
CA LYS A 372 -10.73 -3.14 1.91
C LYS A 372 -11.71 -2.39 1.00
N LYS A 373 -11.23 -1.79 -0.10
CA LYS A 373 -12.10 -1.10 -1.07
C LYS A 373 -12.98 -2.09 -1.83
N LEU A 374 -12.45 -3.25 -2.23
CA LEU A 374 -13.24 -4.35 -2.80
C LEU A 374 -14.32 -4.83 -1.82
N TRP A 375 -13.98 -4.96 -0.53
CA TRP A 375 -14.93 -5.33 0.53
C TRP A 375 -16.08 -4.33 0.65
N ILE A 376 -15.78 -3.03 0.67
CA ILE A 376 -16.75 -1.93 0.74
C ILE A 376 -17.67 -1.93 -0.49
N LYS A 377 -17.10 -2.14 -1.68
CA LYS A 377 -17.85 -2.24 -2.95
C LYS A 377 -18.66 -3.53 -3.07
N GLY A 378 -18.60 -4.43 -2.08
CA GLY A 378 -19.39 -5.65 -2.04
C GLY A 378 -18.91 -6.74 -2.99
N PHE A 379 -17.62 -6.72 -3.36
CA PHE A 379 -16.98 -7.75 -4.19
C PHE A 379 -17.09 -9.13 -3.55
N PHE A 380 -16.66 -9.28 -2.29
CA PHE A 380 -16.75 -10.55 -1.57
C PHE A 380 -18.16 -10.77 -1.01
N ARG A 381 -19.12 -11.25 -1.83
CA ARG A 381 -20.48 -11.53 -1.35
C ARG A 381 -20.55 -12.84 -0.57
N LYS A 382 -19.82 -13.84 -1.07
CA LYS A 382 -19.50 -15.10 -0.40
C LYS A 382 -17.97 -15.25 -0.42
N LEU A 383 -17.46 -16.11 0.45
CA LEU A 383 -16.05 -16.44 0.50
C LEU A 383 -15.75 -17.82 -0.12
N ASP A 384 -16.76 -18.53 -0.61
CA ASP A 384 -16.64 -19.88 -1.16
C ASP A 384 -15.55 -19.97 -2.23
N GLU A 385 -15.55 -19.06 -3.22
CA GLU A 385 -14.54 -19.00 -4.29
C GLU A 385 -13.15 -18.68 -3.75
N LEU A 386 -13.04 -17.83 -2.73
CA LEU A 386 -11.77 -17.47 -2.10
C LEU A 386 -11.13 -18.68 -1.41
N PHE A 387 -11.92 -19.50 -0.74
CA PHE A 387 -11.46 -20.75 -0.15
C PHE A 387 -11.10 -21.79 -1.22
N GLN A 388 -11.88 -21.90 -2.30
CA GLN A 388 -11.57 -22.81 -3.41
C GLN A 388 -10.24 -22.43 -4.08
N MET A 389 -10.03 -21.14 -4.34
CA MET A 389 -8.76 -20.63 -4.88
C MET A 389 -7.57 -21.01 -4.00
N LEU A 390 -7.72 -20.97 -2.66
CA LEU A 390 -6.65 -21.38 -1.75
C LEU A 390 -6.32 -22.87 -1.88
N LEU A 391 -7.35 -23.73 -1.92
CA LEU A 391 -7.18 -25.18 -2.09
C LEU A 391 -6.46 -25.49 -3.42
N ASP A 392 -6.93 -24.89 -4.51
CA ASP A 392 -6.37 -25.10 -5.84
C ASP A 392 -4.91 -24.61 -5.91
N ALA A 393 -4.62 -23.45 -5.31
CA ALA A 393 -3.26 -22.92 -5.23
C ALA A 393 -2.34 -23.85 -4.43
N MET A 394 -2.78 -24.40 -3.30
CA MET A 394 -1.98 -25.31 -2.48
C MET A 394 -1.65 -26.65 -3.17
N ASP A 395 -2.49 -27.12 -4.08
CA ASP A 395 -2.29 -28.38 -4.81
C ASP A 395 -1.33 -28.25 -6.02
N THR A 396 -0.88 -27.03 -6.36
CA THR A 396 -0.08 -26.78 -7.57
C THR A 396 1.44 -26.70 -7.24
N PRO A 397 2.34 -27.42 -7.94
CA PRO A 397 3.77 -27.53 -7.54
C PRO A 397 4.69 -26.32 -7.85
N ALA A 398 4.25 -25.31 -8.61
CA ALA A 398 5.12 -24.20 -9.07
C ALA A 398 4.44 -22.85 -8.83
N ASN A 399 5.16 -21.86 -8.27
CA ASN A 399 4.68 -20.52 -7.88
C ASN A 399 3.51 -20.44 -6.87
N ALA A 400 2.96 -21.57 -6.42
CA ALA A 400 1.86 -21.65 -5.48
C ALA A 400 2.09 -21.00 -4.11
N GLY A 401 3.33 -20.96 -3.61
CA GLY A 401 3.61 -20.48 -2.25
C GLY A 401 3.21 -19.01 -2.04
N PHE A 402 3.59 -18.13 -2.97
CA PHE A 402 3.28 -16.71 -2.87
C PHE A 402 1.79 -16.44 -3.03
N ILE A 403 1.20 -16.92 -4.13
CA ILE A 403 -0.23 -16.73 -4.43
C ILE A 403 -1.10 -17.33 -3.31
N ALA A 404 -0.80 -18.54 -2.84
CA ALA A 404 -1.54 -19.16 -1.73
C ALA A 404 -1.37 -18.38 -0.42
N SER A 405 -0.18 -17.84 -0.12
CA SER A 405 0.01 -16.95 1.03
C SER A 405 -0.79 -15.65 0.89
N CYS A 406 -0.86 -15.05 -0.30
CA CYS A 406 -1.67 -13.85 -0.55
C CYS A 406 -3.16 -14.14 -0.40
N ILE A 407 -3.66 -15.26 -0.94
CA ILE A 407 -5.06 -15.68 -0.79
C ILE A 407 -5.38 -15.94 0.68
N ALA A 408 -4.52 -16.67 1.40
CA ALA A 408 -4.69 -16.89 2.84
C ALA A 408 -4.71 -15.56 3.62
N HIS A 409 -3.85 -14.61 3.25
CA HIS A 409 -3.88 -13.25 3.82
C HIS A 409 -5.19 -12.53 3.51
N THR A 410 -5.69 -12.61 2.28
CA THR A 410 -6.99 -12.06 1.89
C THR A 410 -8.12 -12.68 2.72
N ILE A 411 -8.12 -14.00 2.95
CA ILE A 411 -9.10 -14.68 3.81
C ILE A 411 -9.05 -14.10 5.24
N CYS A 412 -7.86 -14.03 5.84
CA CYS A 412 -7.69 -13.51 7.19
C CYS A 412 -8.11 -12.04 7.30
N TYR A 413 -7.77 -11.22 6.30
CA TYR A 413 -8.13 -9.82 6.27
C TYR A 413 -9.65 -9.62 6.07
N CYS A 414 -10.28 -10.38 5.17
CA CYS A 414 -11.74 -10.37 5.00
C CYS A 414 -12.47 -10.85 6.26
N HIS A 415 -11.94 -11.86 6.96
CA HIS A 415 -12.48 -12.29 8.26
C HIS A 415 -12.40 -11.16 9.29
N ARG A 416 -11.26 -10.47 9.39
CA ARG A 416 -11.11 -9.31 10.28
C ARG A 416 -12.11 -8.19 9.96
N LEU A 417 -12.26 -7.85 8.68
CA LEU A 417 -13.26 -6.85 8.24
C LEU A 417 -14.69 -7.29 8.59
N LEU A 418 -15.01 -8.58 8.43
CA LEU A 418 -16.31 -9.12 8.83
C LEU A 418 -16.55 -9.00 10.34
N MET A 419 -15.55 -9.29 11.17
CA MET A 419 -15.65 -9.11 12.62
C MET A 419 -15.83 -7.64 13.00
N GLU A 420 -15.10 -6.73 12.33
CA GLU A 420 -15.24 -5.28 12.52
C GLU A 420 -16.65 -4.80 12.14
N ASP A 421 -17.19 -5.23 10.99
CA ASP A 421 -18.54 -4.88 10.53
C ASP A 421 -19.63 -5.35 11.51
N ILE A 422 -19.55 -6.60 11.98
CA ILE A 422 -20.48 -7.16 12.97
C ILE A 422 -20.38 -6.40 14.31
N ARG A 423 -19.16 -6.12 14.78
CA ARG A 423 -18.92 -5.40 16.04
C ARG A 423 -19.46 -3.97 15.98
N MET A 424 -19.18 -3.26 14.89
CA MET A 424 -19.60 -1.88 14.68
C MET A 424 -21.07 -1.76 14.29
N LYS A 425 -21.73 -2.88 13.96
CA LYS A 425 -23.09 -2.90 13.42
C LYS A 425 -23.19 -1.93 12.24
N ILE A 426 -22.34 -2.13 11.25
CA ILE A 426 -22.36 -1.41 9.98
C ILE A 426 -22.42 -2.42 8.84
N SER A 427 -22.89 -2.01 7.68
CA SER A 427 -22.72 -2.78 6.45
C SER A 427 -21.80 -2.03 5.50
N PRO A 428 -20.94 -2.73 4.74
CA PRO A 428 -19.92 -2.09 3.92
C PRO A 428 -20.49 -1.08 2.91
N SER A 429 -21.75 -1.24 2.49
CA SER A 429 -22.43 -0.41 1.50
C SER A 429 -23.51 0.53 2.09
N SER A 430 -23.76 0.53 3.40
CA SER A 430 -24.82 1.35 4.01
C SER A 430 -24.65 1.57 5.51
N ASP A 431 -25.05 2.75 5.99
CA ASP A 431 -25.11 3.08 7.42
C ASP A 431 -26.12 2.21 8.21
N ASN A 432 -27.04 1.54 7.51
CA ASN A 432 -27.95 0.55 8.08
C ASN A 432 -27.43 -0.87 7.88
N VAL A 433 -27.59 -1.70 8.91
CA VAL A 433 -27.07 -3.07 8.92
C VAL A 433 -27.94 -4.04 8.14
N ASN A 434 -27.38 -4.63 7.08
CA ASN A 434 -27.95 -5.77 6.40
C ASN A 434 -27.47 -7.09 7.04
N TRP A 435 -28.13 -7.49 8.12
CA TRP A 435 -27.83 -8.76 8.81
C TRP A 435 -27.93 -9.98 7.90
N SER A 436 -28.86 -10.00 6.93
CA SER A 436 -28.98 -11.12 6.00
C SER A 436 -27.71 -11.32 5.16
N PHE A 437 -27.04 -10.24 4.81
CA PHE A 437 -25.81 -10.26 4.02
C PHE A 437 -24.61 -10.68 4.86
N MET A 438 -24.46 -10.13 6.07
CA MET A 438 -23.38 -10.53 6.98
C MET A 438 -23.48 -12.00 7.39
N ARG A 439 -24.70 -12.50 7.65
CA ARG A 439 -24.92 -13.94 7.94
C ARG A 439 -24.54 -14.84 6.77
N LYS A 440 -24.81 -14.44 5.53
CA LYS A 440 -24.37 -15.20 4.34
C LYS A 440 -22.84 -15.30 4.27
N ARG A 441 -22.12 -14.20 4.52
CA ARG A 441 -20.65 -14.20 4.58
C ARG A 441 -20.12 -15.09 5.70
N MET A 442 -20.73 -15.00 6.88
CA MET A 442 -20.36 -15.83 8.02
C MET A 442 -20.62 -17.32 7.76
N GLN A 443 -21.77 -17.68 7.22
CA GLN A 443 -22.10 -19.07 6.86
C GLN A 443 -21.11 -19.63 5.82
N SER A 444 -20.76 -18.84 4.81
CA SER A 444 -19.74 -19.20 3.82
C SER A 444 -18.35 -19.39 4.45
N PHE A 445 -17.97 -18.54 5.40
CA PHE A 445 -16.73 -18.69 6.17
C PHE A 445 -16.72 -19.99 6.98
N VAL A 446 -17.72 -20.18 7.85
CA VAL A 446 -17.84 -21.32 8.77
C VAL A 446 -17.86 -22.66 8.03
N ALA A 447 -18.46 -22.72 6.84
CA ALA A 447 -18.55 -23.95 6.05
C ALA A 447 -17.23 -24.37 5.36
N ASN A 448 -16.34 -23.43 5.05
CA ASN A 448 -15.16 -23.68 4.21
C ASN A 448 -13.82 -23.46 4.92
N TYR A 449 -13.77 -22.59 5.92
CA TYR A 449 -12.56 -22.35 6.71
C TYR A 449 -11.97 -23.63 7.32
N PRO A 450 -12.75 -24.52 7.97
CA PRO A 450 -12.20 -25.76 8.53
C PRO A 450 -11.51 -26.64 7.48
N LYS A 451 -12.08 -26.75 6.28
CA LYS A 451 -11.52 -27.55 5.18
C LYS A 451 -10.15 -27.01 4.75
N CYS A 452 -10.04 -25.70 4.58
CA CYS A 452 -8.80 -25.05 4.17
C CYS A 452 -7.73 -25.10 5.26
N LEU A 453 -8.12 -24.92 6.53
CA LEU A 453 -7.21 -25.04 7.66
C LEU A 453 -6.62 -26.46 7.75
N ASN A 454 -7.45 -27.49 7.58
CA ASN A 454 -7.00 -28.87 7.57
C ASN A 454 -6.07 -29.16 6.39
N ALA A 455 -6.40 -28.70 5.18
CA ALA A 455 -5.53 -28.85 4.01
C ALA A 455 -4.18 -28.12 4.18
N ALA A 456 -4.22 -26.92 4.77
CA ALA A 456 -3.03 -26.11 5.03
C ALA A 456 -2.11 -26.68 6.10
N SER A 457 -2.53 -27.66 6.91
CA SER A 457 -1.70 -28.29 7.96
C SER A 457 -0.34 -28.79 7.47
N ARG A 458 -0.23 -29.13 6.17
CA ARG A 458 1.02 -29.57 5.53
C ARG A 458 1.95 -28.43 5.11
N THR A 459 1.48 -27.18 5.18
CA THR A 459 2.17 -25.96 4.74
C THR A 459 2.23 -24.96 5.90
N PRO A 460 3.27 -25.02 6.76
CA PRO A 460 3.33 -24.28 8.02
C PRO A 460 3.04 -22.78 7.91
N ASN A 461 3.57 -22.12 6.88
CA ASN A 461 3.39 -20.67 6.70
C ASN A 461 1.93 -20.29 6.47
N ILE A 462 1.20 -21.05 5.65
CA ILE A 462 -0.22 -20.80 5.34
C ILE A 462 -1.08 -21.18 6.55
N TYR A 463 -0.80 -22.31 7.17
CA TYR A 463 -1.50 -22.78 8.37
C TYR A 463 -1.45 -21.74 9.50
N ASN A 464 -0.26 -21.27 9.83
CA ASN A 464 -0.05 -20.25 10.85
C ASN A 464 -0.79 -18.94 10.53
N LEU A 465 -0.87 -18.58 9.25
CA LEU A 465 -1.61 -17.40 8.80
C LEU A 465 -3.11 -17.58 9.02
N LEU A 466 -3.67 -18.73 8.64
CA LEU A 466 -5.08 -19.06 8.82
C LEU A 466 -5.49 -19.19 10.30
N LEU A 467 -4.58 -19.60 11.20
CA LEU A 467 -4.85 -19.63 12.64
C LEU A 467 -5.19 -18.25 13.20
N ASN A 468 -4.80 -17.15 12.56
CA ASN A 468 -5.17 -15.79 12.99
C ASN A 468 -6.69 -15.53 13.00
N CYS A 469 -7.48 -16.32 12.26
CA CYS A 469 -8.94 -16.25 12.32
C CYS A 469 -9.51 -16.82 13.63
N MET A 470 -8.76 -17.68 14.34
CA MET A 470 -9.16 -18.28 15.61
C MET A 470 -8.84 -17.33 16.76
N SER A 471 -9.84 -16.52 17.12
CA SER A 471 -9.76 -15.64 18.29
C SER A 471 -10.95 -15.87 19.23
N PRO A 472 -10.71 -16.17 20.52
CA PRO A 472 -11.77 -16.31 21.53
C PRO A 472 -12.67 -15.06 21.64
N ALA A 473 -12.10 -13.87 21.39
CA ALA A 473 -12.82 -12.60 21.42
C ALA A 473 -13.93 -12.48 20.36
N ASN A 474 -13.88 -13.31 19.31
CA ASN A 474 -14.89 -13.32 18.25
C ASN A 474 -16.08 -14.24 18.56
N ASN A 475 -16.06 -15.04 19.63
CA ASN A 475 -17.11 -16.02 19.93
C ASN A 475 -18.51 -15.38 20.04
N GLU A 476 -18.62 -14.24 20.73
CA GLU A 476 -19.87 -13.50 20.83
C GLU A 476 -20.34 -12.93 19.48
N LEU A 477 -19.40 -12.57 18.59
CA LEU A 477 -19.73 -12.09 17.24
C LEU A 477 -20.25 -13.22 16.36
N TYR A 478 -19.70 -14.42 16.49
CA TYR A 478 -20.17 -15.63 15.80
C TYR A 478 -21.59 -16.00 16.27
N ARG A 479 -21.84 -15.98 17.59
CA ARG A 479 -23.19 -16.17 18.14
C ARG A 479 -24.18 -15.13 17.63
N PHE A 480 -23.77 -13.87 17.59
CA PHE A 480 -24.60 -12.78 17.06
C PHE A 480 -24.96 -12.99 15.58
N ALA A 481 -24.07 -13.61 14.81
CA ALA A 481 -24.29 -14.00 13.41
C ALA A 481 -25.07 -15.32 13.24
N GLU A 482 -25.67 -15.86 14.30
CA GLU A 482 -26.46 -17.11 14.30
C GLU A 482 -25.63 -18.35 13.93
N VAL A 483 -24.34 -18.37 14.26
CA VAL A 483 -23.48 -19.56 14.12
C VAL A 483 -23.65 -20.46 15.34
N ASP A 484 -23.84 -21.76 15.10
CA ASP A 484 -23.68 -22.79 16.13
C ASP A 484 -22.20 -22.90 16.50
N CYS A 485 -21.81 -22.18 17.55
CA CYS A 485 -20.42 -22.07 17.96
C CYS A 485 -19.91 -23.38 18.56
N GLU A 486 -20.76 -24.20 19.19
CA GLU A 486 -20.33 -25.49 19.75
C GLU A 486 -19.97 -26.45 18.63
N ALA A 487 -20.84 -26.63 17.64
CA ALA A 487 -20.56 -27.47 16.47
C ALA A 487 -19.34 -26.97 15.67
N TYR A 488 -19.19 -25.65 15.51
CA TYR A 488 -18.04 -25.07 14.82
C TYR A 488 -16.73 -25.31 15.57
N HIS A 489 -16.70 -25.10 16.89
CA HIS A 489 -15.52 -25.32 17.70
C HIS A 489 -15.19 -26.80 17.84
N GLU A 490 -16.18 -27.69 17.86
CA GLU A 490 -15.95 -29.14 17.78
C GLU A 490 -15.23 -29.52 16.47
N GLU A 491 -15.72 -29.02 15.33
CA GLU A 491 -15.08 -29.29 14.04
C GLU A 491 -13.65 -28.73 13.98
N VAL A 492 -13.41 -27.51 14.46
CA VAL A 492 -12.07 -26.91 14.37
C VAL A 492 -11.13 -27.45 15.45
N LEU A 493 -11.50 -27.36 16.73
CA LEU A 493 -10.61 -27.71 17.84
C LEU A 493 -10.40 -29.23 17.94
N PHE A 494 -11.47 -30.03 17.88
CA PHE A 494 -11.38 -31.49 18.04
C PHE A 494 -11.07 -32.20 16.72
N ASN A 495 -11.81 -31.94 15.64
CA ASN A 495 -11.63 -32.71 14.40
C ASN A 495 -10.38 -32.31 13.59
N ILE A 496 -9.84 -31.09 13.78
CA ILE A 496 -8.69 -30.59 13.03
C ILE A 496 -7.49 -30.33 13.95
N LEU A 497 -7.56 -29.35 14.86
CA LEU A 497 -6.38 -28.92 15.63
C LEU A 497 -5.83 -30.02 16.53
N SER A 498 -6.68 -30.83 17.18
CA SER A 498 -6.24 -31.99 17.98
C SER A 498 -5.49 -33.02 17.13
N LYS A 499 -5.96 -33.29 15.90
CA LYS A 499 -5.24 -34.20 14.98
C LYS A 499 -3.90 -33.62 14.55
N VAL A 500 -3.86 -32.34 14.18
CA VAL A 500 -2.60 -31.66 13.84
C VAL A 500 -1.63 -31.72 15.02
N ALA A 501 -2.09 -31.46 16.25
CA ALA A 501 -1.26 -31.56 17.44
C ALA A 501 -0.67 -32.98 17.64
N LEU A 502 -1.46 -34.03 17.36
CA LEU A 502 -1.02 -35.43 17.47
C LEU A 502 -0.04 -35.87 16.37
N ASP A 503 -0.17 -35.34 15.16
CA ASP A 503 0.61 -35.76 13.99
C ASP A 503 1.87 -34.92 13.79
N GLU A 504 1.83 -33.63 14.12
CA GLU A 504 2.92 -32.68 13.89
C GLU A 504 4.06 -32.85 14.90
N CYS A 505 5.28 -32.45 14.49
CA CYS A 505 6.50 -32.54 15.29
C CYS A 505 7.30 -31.23 15.33
N SER A 506 6.94 -30.25 14.49
CA SER A 506 7.57 -28.92 14.47
C SER A 506 7.19 -28.06 15.67
N TYR A 507 8.17 -27.53 16.41
CA TYR A 507 7.92 -26.70 17.59
C TYR A 507 7.03 -25.47 17.30
N PRO A 508 7.30 -24.63 16.28
CA PRO A 508 6.46 -23.45 16.00
C PRO A 508 5.00 -23.78 15.68
N VAL A 509 4.76 -24.83 14.88
CA VAL A 509 3.40 -25.25 14.50
C VAL A 509 2.65 -25.82 15.70
N LEU A 510 3.31 -26.67 16.50
CA LEU A 510 2.75 -27.20 17.73
C LEU A 510 2.44 -26.09 18.74
N PHE A 511 3.34 -25.14 18.91
CA PHE A 511 3.16 -24.01 19.83
C PHE A 511 1.95 -23.17 19.45
N GLN A 512 1.81 -22.78 18.19
CA GLN A 512 0.65 -22.01 17.73
C GLN A 512 -0.65 -22.83 17.85
N THR A 513 -0.64 -24.08 17.41
CA THR A 513 -1.82 -24.98 17.47
C THR A 513 -2.32 -25.15 18.91
N LEU A 514 -1.43 -25.51 19.85
CA LEU A 514 -1.80 -25.73 21.25
C LEU A 514 -2.17 -24.43 21.95
N THR A 515 -1.50 -23.32 21.63
CA THR A 515 -1.87 -21.99 22.17
C THR A 515 -3.26 -21.60 21.71
N THR A 516 -3.59 -21.84 20.43
CA THR A 516 -4.94 -21.61 19.90
C THR A 516 -5.95 -22.46 20.64
N ILE A 517 -5.75 -23.78 20.79
CA ILE A 517 -6.65 -24.65 21.55
C ILE A 517 -6.86 -24.09 22.96
N TYR A 518 -5.78 -23.88 23.72
CA TYR A 518 -5.84 -23.43 25.10
C TYR A 518 -6.51 -22.06 25.27
N SER A 519 -6.40 -21.16 24.29
CA SER A 519 -7.07 -19.86 24.35
C SER A 519 -8.60 -19.95 24.41
N PHE A 520 -9.19 -21.09 23.99
CA PHE A 520 -10.62 -21.35 24.04
C PHE A 520 -11.08 -22.10 25.30
N ASP A 521 -10.19 -22.41 26.26
CA ASP A 521 -10.49 -23.19 27.47
C ASP A 521 -11.68 -22.64 28.28
N THR A 522 -11.80 -21.32 28.38
CA THR A 522 -12.91 -20.65 29.09
C THR A 522 -14.15 -20.37 28.23
N ILE A 523 -14.09 -20.69 26.93
CA ILE A 523 -15.11 -20.31 25.93
C ILE A 523 -15.86 -21.53 25.39
N ALA A 524 -15.17 -22.65 25.17
CA ALA A 524 -15.72 -23.86 24.59
C ALA A 524 -15.35 -25.07 25.43
N HIS A 525 -16.36 -25.78 25.96
CA HIS A 525 -16.16 -26.97 26.80
C HIS A 525 -15.28 -28.05 26.15
N ILE A 526 -15.41 -28.23 24.83
CA ILE A 526 -14.61 -29.19 24.05
C ILE A 526 -13.09 -28.92 24.14
N SER A 527 -12.68 -27.67 24.42
CA SER A 527 -11.28 -27.32 24.56
C SER A 527 -10.62 -28.01 25.76
N GLU A 528 -11.32 -28.08 26.89
CA GLU A 528 -10.83 -28.74 28.10
C GLU A 528 -10.64 -30.24 27.86
N ASP A 529 -11.61 -30.88 27.21
CA ASP A 529 -11.56 -32.31 26.84
C ASP A 529 -10.38 -32.61 25.92
N VAL A 530 -10.20 -31.80 24.85
CA VAL A 530 -9.06 -31.92 23.93
C VAL A 530 -7.74 -31.74 24.69
N TRP A 531 -7.65 -30.74 25.56
CA TRP A 531 -6.44 -30.47 26.34
C TRP A 531 -6.06 -31.63 27.25
N ASN A 532 -7.05 -32.21 27.95
CA ASN A 532 -6.86 -33.37 28.82
C ASN A 532 -6.40 -34.61 28.03
N GLU A 533 -7.02 -34.90 26.88
CA GLU A 533 -6.64 -36.01 26.01
C GLU A 533 -5.20 -35.86 25.47
N LEU A 534 -4.85 -34.67 24.99
CA LEU A 534 -3.49 -34.37 24.49
C LEU A 534 -2.46 -34.49 25.61
N THR A 535 -2.79 -34.01 26.81
CA THR A 535 -1.95 -34.14 28.00
C THR A 535 -1.66 -35.61 28.29
N GLU A 536 -2.69 -36.44 28.44
CA GLU A 536 -2.54 -37.87 28.73
C GLU A 536 -1.69 -38.59 27.67
N LYS A 537 -1.98 -38.34 26.39
CA LYS A 537 -1.26 -38.95 25.26
C LYS A 537 0.21 -38.55 25.21
N TYR A 538 0.53 -37.27 25.42
CA TYR A 538 1.92 -36.79 25.37
C TYR A 538 2.77 -37.34 26.50
N TYR A 539 2.25 -37.35 27.73
CA TYR A 539 2.94 -37.96 28.86
C TYR A 539 3.14 -39.46 28.65
N THR A 540 2.10 -40.17 28.17
CA THR A 540 2.17 -41.60 27.85
C THR A 540 3.22 -41.90 26.79
N LEU A 541 3.23 -41.13 25.70
CA LEU A 541 4.21 -41.26 24.61
C LEU A 541 5.64 -41.07 25.12
N PHE A 542 5.87 -40.05 25.95
CA PHE A 542 7.19 -39.81 26.54
C PHE A 542 7.62 -40.97 27.44
N PHE A 543 6.80 -41.37 28.42
CA PHE A 543 7.17 -42.44 29.34
C PHE A 543 7.37 -43.78 28.62
N HIS A 544 6.52 -44.11 27.64
CA HIS A 544 6.67 -45.30 26.82
C HIS A 544 7.99 -45.28 26.04
N THR A 545 8.28 -44.19 25.32
CA THR A 545 9.53 -44.02 24.57
C THR A 545 10.74 -44.10 25.49
N ARG A 546 10.66 -43.42 26.64
CA ARG A 546 11.74 -43.37 27.63
C ARG A 546 12.03 -44.72 28.27
N SER A 547 11.02 -45.56 28.50
CA SER A 547 11.19 -46.91 29.05
C SER A 547 11.96 -47.87 28.12
N ARG A 548 11.92 -47.58 26.81
CA ARG A 548 12.63 -48.33 25.75
C ARG A 548 14.07 -47.85 25.56
N LEU A 549 14.42 -46.66 26.07
CA LEU A 549 15.78 -46.14 26.08
C LEU A 549 16.63 -46.88 27.13
N ARG A 550 17.59 -47.67 26.64
CA ARG A 550 18.54 -48.47 27.42
C ARG A 550 19.97 -48.16 26.98
N SER A 551 20.94 -48.54 27.80
CA SER A 551 22.36 -48.23 27.53
C SER A 551 22.89 -48.77 26.20
N TYR A 552 22.29 -49.85 25.66
CA TYR A 552 22.73 -50.50 24.42
C TYR A 552 22.09 -49.94 23.13
N ASN A 553 21.01 -49.16 23.21
CA ASN A 553 20.33 -48.58 22.04
C ASN A 553 20.36 -47.03 22.01
N LEU A 554 20.82 -46.40 23.09
CA LEU A 554 21.02 -44.95 23.21
C LEU A 554 21.93 -44.42 22.09
N GLY A 555 21.47 -43.44 21.32
CA GLY A 555 22.22 -42.83 20.21
C GLY A 555 22.48 -43.72 19.00
N ILE A 556 22.11 -45.00 19.06
CA ILE A 556 22.29 -45.98 17.99
C ILE A 556 20.98 -46.21 17.23
N ASP A 557 19.87 -46.37 17.95
CA ASP A 557 18.54 -46.53 17.33
C ASP A 557 17.98 -45.15 16.92
N LYS A 558 18.20 -44.79 15.66
CA LYS A 558 17.76 -43.51 15.09
C LYS A 558 16.26 -43.28 15.22
N LYS A 559 15.44 -44.32 14.98
CA LYS A 559 13.96 -44.20 15.07
C LYS A 559 13.51 -43.94 16.50
N LEU A 560 14.18 -44.57 17.47
CA LEU A 560 13.89 -44.34 18.88
C LEU A 560 14.35 -42.94 19.32
N MET A 561 15.47 -42.43 18.81
CA MET A 561 15.92 -41.05 19.10
C MET A 561 14.98 -40.00 18.49
N GLU A 562 14.49 -40.24 17.27
CA GLU A 562 13.47 -39.40 16.62
C GLU A 562 12.16 -39.40 17.42
N SER A 563 11.69 -40.58 17.84
CA SER A 563 10.50 -40.70 18.71
C SER A 563 10.69 -39.95 20.04
N TYR A 564 11.90 -39.99 20.60
CA TYR A 564 12.22 -39.24 21.83
C TYR A 564 12.21 -37.74 21.58
N SER A 565 12.82 -37.26 20.49
CA SER A 565 12.81 -35.85 20.07
C SER A 565 11.39 -35.33 19.91
N ASN A 566 10.51 -36.10 19.25
CA ASN A 566 9.11 -35.71 19.05
C ASN A 566 8.35 -35.67 20.39
N ALA A 567 8.59 -36.63 21.28
CA ALA A 567 7.96 -36.68 22.59
C ALA A 567 8.37 -35.49 23.49
N ILE A 568 9.67 -35.14 23.53
CA ILE A 568 10.14 -33.98 24.31
C ILE A 568 9.61 -32.67 23.73
N THR A 569 9.49 -32.55 22.40
CA THR A 569 8.98 -31.33 21.76
C THR A 569 7.52 -31.09 22.11
N ARG A 570 6.68 -32.13 22.01
CA ARG A 570 5.26 -32.09 22.39
C ARG A 570 5.06 -31.72 23.86
N LEU A 571 5.80 -32.38 24.77
CA LEU A 571 5.74 -32.03 26.19
C LEU A 571 6.28 -30.63 26.49
N CYS A 572 7.31 -30.17 25.76
CA CYS A 572 7.88 -28.85 25.96
C CYS A 572 6.82 -27.78 25.73
N VAL A 573 6.10 -27.88 24.62
CA VAL A 573 5.05 -26.94 24.25
C VAL A 573 3.86 -27.04 25.22
N LEU A 574 3.40 -28.26 25.53
CA LEU A 574 2.27 -28.48 26.44
C LEU A 574 2.49 -27.80 27.80
N ILE A 575 3.62 -28.08 28.45
CA ILE A 575 3.94 -27.58 29.79
C ILE A 575 4.23 -26.07 29.78
N GLU A 576 4.72 -25.54 28.66
CA GLU A 576 4.93 -24.10 28.52
C GLU A 576 3.62 -23.31 28.55
N ILE A 577 2.55 -23.88 27.97
CA ILE A 577 1.22 -23.26 27.92
C ILE A 577 0.46 -23.50 29.22
N ASN A 578 0.41 -24.74 29.69
CA ASN A 578 -0.26 -25.11 30.94
C ASN A 578 0.53 -26.18 31.68
N ASN A 579 0.84 -25.91 32.95
CA ASN A 579 1.79 -26.69 33.75
C ASN A 579 1.13 -27.46 34.91
N THR A 580 -0.18 -27.61 34.92
CA THR A 580 -0.98 -28.16 36.04
C THR A 580 -1.00 -29.69 36.14
N SER A 581 -0.18 -30.43 35.39
CA SER A 581 -0.23 -31.90 35.36
C SER A 581 0.30 -32.56 36.65
N GLU A 582 -0.40 -33.60 37.13
CA GLU A 582 0.02 -34.44 38.27
C GLU A 582 1.34 -35.22 38.02
N HIS A 583 1.72 -35.41 36.75
CA HIS A 583 2.92 -36.16 36.37
C HIS A 583 4.21 -35.33 36.36
N VAL A 584 4.12 -34.03 36.66
CA VAL A 584 5.22 -33.07 36.59
C VAL A 584 6.43 -33.48 37.45
N PHE A 585 6.22 -34.00 38.65
CA PHE A 585 7.32 -34.48 39.51
C PHE A 585 8.08 -35.65 38.88
N THR A 586 7.35 -36.64 38.38
CA THR A 586 7.91 -37.81 37.71
C THR A 586 8.67 -37.40 36.46
N LEU A 587 8.08 -36.53 35.65
CA LEU A 587 8.72 -35.99 34.45
C LEU A 587 10.03 -35.27 34.78
N ALA A 588 10.03 -34.36 35.77
CA ALA A 588 11.25 -33.68 36.21
C ALA A 588 12.33 -34.66 36.68
N GLU A 589 11.92 -35.81 37.24
CA GLU A 589 12.85 -36.88 37.62
C GLU A 589 13.51 -37.57 36.44
N TYR A 590 12.73 -37.95 35.43
CA TYR A 590 13.23 -38.55 34.21
C TYR A 590 14.15 -37.59 33.45
N LEU A 591 13.74 -36.33 33.29
CA LEU A 591 14.55 -35.30 32.63
C LEU A 591 15.87 -35.06 33.38
N ALA A 592 15.87 -35.04 34.72
CA ALA A 592 17.11 -34.93 35.49
C ALA A 592 18.09 -36.08 35.22
N ASN A 593 17.57 -37.30 35.05
CA ASN A 593 18.38 -38.46 34.72
C ASN A 593 18.86 -38.41 33.26
N ASP A 594 18.03 -37.89 32.35
CA ASP A 594 18.31 -37.79 30.93
C ASP A 594 19.31 -36.71 30.59
N LEU A 595 19.38 -35.64 31.38
CA LEU A 595 20.38 -34.58 31.26
C LEU A 595 21.81 -35.17 31.19
N ARG A 596 22.11 -36.19 32.00
CA ARG A 596 23.42 -36.87 32.03
C ARG A 596 23.65 -37.80 30.83
N LEU A 597 22.59 -38.16 30.13
CA LEU A 597 22.59 -39.08 29.00
C LEU A 597 22.55 -38.34 27.65
N LEU A 598 22.20 -37.05 27.62
CA LEU A 598 22.14 -36.25 26.39
C LEU A 598 23.36 -36.40 25.47
N PRO A 599 24.62 -36.34 25.97
CA PRO A 599 25.79 -36.47 25.08
C PRO A 599 25.88 -37.84 24.39
N LYS A 600 25.18 -38.85 24.90
CA LYS A 600 25.13 -40.21 24.35
C LYS A 600 23.88 -40.48 23.51
N MET A 601 22.89 -39.58 23.54
CA MET A 601 21.64 -39.73 22.78
C MET A 601 21.77 -39.35 21.31
N ASN A 602 22.86 -38.67 20.91
CA ASN A 602 23.09 -38.25 19.52
C ASN A 602 21.89 -37.50 18.91
N LEU A 603 21.30 -36.60 19.69
CA LEU A 603 20.19 -35.73 19.28
C LEU A 603 20.72 -34.55 18.46
N SER A 604 19.82 -33.91 17.69
CA SER A 604 20.14 -32.65 17.04
C SER A 604 20.32 -31.53 18.08
N ASP A 605 21.08 -30.49 17.73
CA ASP A 605 21.29 -29.33 18.61
C ASP A 605 19.95 -28.66 18.99
N GLU A 606 18.99 -28.60 18.06
CA GLU A 606 17.65 -28.09 18.31
C GLU A 606 16.87 -28.94 19.32
N SER A 607 16.88 -30.26 19.16
CA SER A 607 16.27 -31.19 20.12
C SER A 607 16.89 -31.07 21.52
N ILE A 608 18.20 -30.81 21.61
CA ILE A 608 18.91 -30.57 22.87
C ILE A 608 18.46 -29.24 23.49
N GLY A 609 18.34 -28.17 22.70
CA GLY A 609 17.78 -26.89 23.14
C GLY A 609 16.35 -27.03 23.68
N ILE A 610 15.49 -27.74 22.93
CA ILE A 610 14.11 -28.05 23.33
C ILE A 610 14.08 -28.86 24.63
N PHE A 611 15.00 -29.83 24.81
CA PHE A 611 15.11 -30.57 26.06
C PHE A 611 15.40 -29.65 27.25
N TYR A 612 16.33 -28.70 27.12
CA TYR A 612 16.65 -27.75 28.18
C TYR A 612 15.44 -26.89 28.54
N ARG A 613 14.69 -26.43 27.52
CA ARG A 613 13.47 -25.65 27.71
C ARG A 613 12.38 -26.46 28.41
N LEU A 614 12.16 -27.71 28.00
CA LEU A 614 11.25 -28.64 28.66
C LEU A 614 11.63 -28.86 30.12
N TYR A 615 12.90 -29.12 30.41
CA TYR A 615 13.33 -29.38 31.79
C TYR A 615 13.16 -28.16 32.69
N LYS A 616 13.48 -26.96 32.18
CA LYS A 616 13.17 -25.70 32.87
C LYS A 616 11.67 -25.55 33.12
N ASN A 617 10.82 -25.80 32.12
CA ASN A 617 9.36 -25.69 32.28
C ASN A 617 8.82 -26.69 33.32
N ALA A 618 9.32 -27.93 33.32
CA ALA A 618 8.96 -28.94 34.33
C ALA A 618 9.41 -28.53 35.75
N LEU A 619 10.58 -27.92 35.92
CA LEU A 619 11.05 -27.43 37.22
C LEU A 619 10.19 -26.26 37.74
N TYR A 620 9.79 -25.34 36.86
CA TYR A 620 8.84 -24.27 37.20
C TYR A 620 7.52 -24.83 37.69
N ALA A 621 6.99 -25.83 36.98
CA ALA A 621 5.75 -26.52 37.32
C ALA A 621 5.86 -27.21 38.70
N VAL A 622 6.96 -27.94 38.95
CA VAL A 622 7.26 -28.56 40.26
C VAL A 622 7.23 -27.52 41.39
N VAL A 623 7.89 -26.37 41.20
CA VAL A 623 7.92 -25.30 42.20
C VAL A 623 6.53 -24.75 42.46
N GLN A 624 5.74 -24.48 41.42
CA GLN A 624 4.37 -23.98 41.57
C GLN A 624 3.48 -24.99 42.32
N CYS A 625 3.53 -26.28 41.98
CA CYS A 625 2.80 -27.32 42.71
C CYS A 625 3.18 -27.37 44.19
N CYS A 626 4.47 -27.23 44.51
CA CYS A 626 4.94 -27.24 45.91
C CYS A 626 4.52 -25.99 46.68
N LEU A 627 4.38 -24.85 46.01
CA LEU A 627 3.92 -23.60 46.63
C LEU A 627 2.38 -23.55 46.81
N ALA A 628 1.63 -24.24 45.96
CA ALA A 628 0.17 -24.27 46.01
C ALA A 628 -0.41 -25.31 47.00
N ALA A 629 0.37 -26.31 47.40
CA ALA A 629 -0.09 -27.35 48.34
C ALA A 629 -0.37 -26.76 49.73
N LEU A 630 -1.61 -26.90 50.21
CA LEU A 630 -2.00 -26.58 51.60
C LEU A 630 -1.29 -27.56 52.56
N PRO A 631 -0.84 -27.11 53.76
CA PRO A 631 -0.10 -27.97 54.70
C PRO A 631 -0.83 -29.23 55.18
N SER A 632 -2.14 -29.35 54.93
CA SER A 632 -3.00 -30.45 55.39
C SER A 632 -3.31 -31.52 54.35
N ASP A 633 -3.16 -31.23 53.05
CA ASP A 633 -3.34 -32.20 51.98
C ASP A 633 -1.94 -32.61 51.53
N ASN A 634 -1.51 -33.84 51.85
CA ASN A 634 -0.16 -34.32 51.59
C ASN A 634 -0.09 -35.16 50.30
N PRO A 635 0.10 -34.55 49.10
CA PRO A 635 0.73 -35.22 47.97
C PRO A 635 2.26 -35.16 48.05
N THR A 636 2.83 -34.40 48.99
CA THR A 636 4.27 -34.11 49.16
C THR A 636 5.04 -35.12 50.02
N ALA A 637 4.38 -36.17 50.52
CA ALA A 637 5.00 -37.22 51.35
C ALA A 637 5.97 -38.09 50.53
N GLY A 638 7.21 -37.61 50.36
CA GLY A 638 8.29 -38.35 49.68
C GLY A 638 9.27 -37.48 48.88
N ILE A 639 8.99 -36.19 48.66
CA ILE A 639 9.88 -35.31 47.87
C ILE A 639 11.09 -34.91 48.70
N LYS A 640 12.27 -35.38 48.31
CA LYS A 640 13.55 -34.98 48.92
C LYS A 640 14.02 -33.66 48.31
N TYR A 641 13.64 -32.52 48.89
CA TYR A 641 14.02 -31.20 48.39
C TYR A 641 15.54 -31.03 48.20
N ASP A 642 16.37 -31.64 49.05
CA ASP A 642 17.83 -31.66 48.89
C ASP A 642 18.31 -32.32 47.58
N GLN A 643 17.62 -33.37 47.13
CA GLN A 643 17.96 -34.06 45.87
C GLN A 643 17.53 -33.24 44.66
N LEU A 644 16.40 -32.54 44.75
CA LEU A 644 15.95 -31.59 43.73
C LEU A 644 16.93 -30.42 43.61
N GLY A 645 17.37 -29.85 44.73
CA GLY A 645 18.38 -28.79 44.77
C GLY A 645 19.68 -29.16 44.04
N LYS A 646 20.22 -30.35 44.32
CA LYS A 646 21.41 -30.86 43.60
C LYS A 646 21.20 -31.02 42.10
N ARG A 647 20.00 -31.42 41.68
CA ARG A 647 19.65 -31.57 40.25
C ARG A 647 19.53 -30.21 39.55
N VAL A 648 18.94 -29.24 40.22
CA VAL A 648 18.84 -27.85 39.73
C VAL A 648 20.22 -27.23 39.56
N GLN A 649 21.11 -27.40 40.54
CA GLN A 649 22.50 -26.92 40.45
C GLN A 649 23.26 -27.58 39.29
N ALA A 650 23.10 -28.90 39.10
CA ALA A 650 23.71 -29.60 37.97
C ALA A 650 23.18 -29.08 36.62
N PHE A 651 21.88 -28.78 36.51
CA PHE A 651 21.28 -28.22 35.31
C PHE A 651 21.76 -26.80 35.03
N MET A 652 21.84 -25.95 36.06
CA MET A 652 22.42 -24.61 35.95
C MET A 652 23.85 -24.65 35.43
N GLY A 653 24.68 -25.56 35.93
CA GLY A 653 26.04 -25.77 35.42
C GLY A 653 26.07 -26.08 33.92
N VAL A 654 25.22 -27.01 33.46
CA VAL A 654 25.12 -27.34 32.02
C VAL A 654 24.68 -26.14 31.19
N LEU A 655 23.68 -25.36 31.63
CA LEU A 655 23.21 -24.19 30.89
C LEU A 655 24.28 -23.09 30.78
N VAL A 656 25.06 -22.88 31.85
CA VAL A 656 26.18 -21.92 31.84
C VAL A 656 27.28 -22.38 30.87
N GLU A 657 27.62 -23.67 30.85
CA GLU A 657 28.60 -24.23 29.89
C GLU A 657 28.16 -24.05 28.42
N GLN A 658 26.85 -24.05 28.13
CA GLN A 658 26.35 -23.81 26.78
C GLN A 658 26.61 -22.39 26.27
N LEU A 659 26.79 -21.40 27.17
CA LEU A 659 27.11 -20.03 26.75
C LEU A 659 28.51 -19.93 26.12
N ASP A 660 29.45 -20.79 26.54
CA ASP A 660 30.83 -20.81 26.04
C ASP A 660 30.94 -21.50 24.67
N GLY A 661 30.09 -22.51 24.40
CA GLY A 661 30.08 -23.26 23.13
C GLY A 661 29.08 -22.77 22.08
N GLY A 662 28.03 -22.05 22.48
CA GLY A 662 26.89 -21.71 21.62
C GLY A 662 27.02 -20.42 20.79
N GLN A 663 28.21 -19.79 20.77
CA GLN A 663 28.46 -18.60 19.96
C GLN A 663 28.46 -18.89 18.44
N GLN A 664 28.49 -20.14 18.00
CA GLN A 664 28.40 -20.50 16.56
C GLN A 664 27.09 -21.21 16.19
N SER A 665 26.18 -21.38 17.16
CA SER A 665 24.94 -22.14 16.97
C SER A 665 23.87 -21.31 16.22
N PRO A 666 22.99 -21.95 15.43
CA PRO A 666 21.85 -21.27 14.80
C PRO A 666 20.94 -20.59 15.83
N PHE A 667 20.30 -19.48 15.45
CA PHE A 667 19.45 -18.68 16.34
C PHE A 667 18.33 -19.50 17.00
N THR A 668 17.72 -20.44 16.26
CA THR A 668 16.65 -21.32 16.76
C THR A 668 17.08 -22.10 18.01
N VAL A 669 18.26 -22.71 17.96
CA VAL A 669 18.87 -23.44 19.09
C VAL A 669 19.19 -22.48 20.23
N SER A 670 19.85 -21.36 19.90
CA SER A 670 20.33 -20.39 20.88
C SER A 670 19.21 -19.74 21.68
N SER A 671 18.05 -19.53 21.04
CA SER A 671 16.86 -18.97 21.68
C SER A 671 16.35 -19.86 22.82
N HIS A 672 16.38 -21.19 22.66
CA HIS A 672 15.93 -22.13 23.69
C HIS A 672 16.88 -22.15 24.90
N VAL A 673 18.19 -22.13 24.66
CA VAL A 673 19.22 -22.10 25.71
C VAL A 673 19.11 -20.83 26.54
N ALA A 674 19.04 -19.67 25.88
CA ALA A 674 18.92 -18.38 26.56
C ALA A 674 17.62 -18.28 27.37
N ASN A 675 16.49 -18.73 26.80
CA ASN A 675 15.22 -18.74 27.51
C ASN A 675 15.26 -19.64 28.76
N ALA A 676 15.84 -20.84 28.64
CA ALA A 676 15.99 -21.76 29.75
C ALA A 676 16.86 -21.16 30.87
N LEU A 677 18.02 -20.57 30.52
CA LEU A 677 18.92 -19.99 31.51
C LEU A 677 18.33 -18.75 32.19
N CYS A 678 17.80 -17.78 31.44
CA CYS A 678 17.18 -16.58 32.01
C CYS A 678 16.06 -16.93 33.00
N ASN A 679 15.20 -17.87 32.62
CA ASN A 679 14.14 -18.34 33.50
C ASN A 679 14.70 -19.06 34.73
N MET A 680 15.66 -19.97 34.56
CA MET A 680 16.23 -20.66 35.71
C MET A 680 16.93 -19.70 36.68
N LEU A 681 17.59 -18.64 36.20
CA LEU A 681 18.14 -17.58 37.07
C LEU A 681 17.04 -16.96 37.94
N ILE A 682 15.90 -16.60 37.36
CA ILE A 682 14.75 -16.06 38.10
C ILE A 682 14.20 -17.09 39.10
N LEU A 683 14.05 -18.36 38.70
CA LEU A 683 13.51 -19.41 39.56
C LEU A 683 14.38 -19.69 40.78
N THR A 684 15.70 -19.62 40.60
CA THR A 684 16.73 -19.98 41.59
C THR A 684 17.24 -18.79 42.40
N GLN A 685 16.58 -17.64 42.28
CA GLN A 685 16.96 -16.41 42.98
C GLN A 685 17.06 -16.61 44.51
N GLU A 686 18.06 -15.95 45.10
CA GLU A 686 18.18 -15.78 46.55
C GLU A 686 16.99 -14.95 47.14
N THR A 687 16.28 -15.52 48.11
CA THR A 687 15.18 -14.84 48.82
C THR A 687 15.70 -13.85 49.87
N ALA A 688 15.25 -12.60 49.82
CA ALA A 688 15.68 -11.52 50.71
C ALA A 688 15.06 -11.57 52.13
N ASP A 689 13.99 -12.33 52.34
CA ASP A 689 13.29 -12.43 53.63
C ASP A 689 13.55 -13.79 54.31
N PRO A 690 14.30 -13.84 55.43
CA PRO A 690 14.58 -15.07 56.17
C PRO A 690 13.32 -15.73 56.76
N SER A 691 12.23 -14.98 56.97
CA SER A 691 11.00 -15.50 57.57
C SER A 691 10.20 -16.41 56.62
N GLN A 692 10.42 -16.31 55.31
CA GLN A 692 9.84 -17.18 54.28
C GLN A 692 10.67 -18.47 54.02
N GLN A 693 11.81 -18.64 54.70
CA GLN A 693 12.79 -19.68 54.35
C GLN A 693 12.54 -21.04 55.02
N THR A 694 11.94 -21.09 56.22
CA THR A 694 11.95 -22.33 57.00
C THR A 694 11.03 -23.40 56.38
N GLY A 695 11.62 -24.39 55.70
CA GLY A 695 10.91 -25.55 55.14
C GLY A 695 10.36 -25.38 53.73
N SER A 696 10.71 -24.30 53.02
CA SER A 696 10.25 -24.03 51.65
C SER A 696 11.18 -24.66 50.58
N ILE A 697 10.59 -25.21 49.51
CA ILE A 697 11.32 -25.76 48.35
C ILE A 697 12.36 -24.79 47.77
N LYS A 698 12.08 -23.47 47.84
CA LYS A 698 12.96 -22.42 47.31
C LYS A 698 14.34 -22.41 47.99
N GLN A 699 14.40 -22.73 49.28
CA GLN A 699 15.67 -22.74 50.03
C GLN A 699 16.67 -23.76 49.46
N HIS A 700 16.17 -24.89 48.94
CA HIS A 700 17.02 -25.95 48.41
C HIS A 700 17.44 -25.72 46.96
N MET A 701 16.77 -24.82 46.24
CA MET A 701 17.01 -24.55 44.81
C MET A 701 17.84 -23.29 44.54
N MET A 702 18.27 -22.57 45.58
CA MET A 702 18.99 -21.31 45.42
C MET A 702 20.29 -21.48 44.62
N TYR A 703 20.53 -20.56 43.69
CA TYR A 703 21.75 -20.45 42.92
C TYR A 703 22.30 -19.03 43.02
N ARG A 704 23.54 -18.91 43.47
CA ARG A 704 24.22 -17.62 43.55
C ARG A 704 24.79 -17.27 42.18
N VAL A 705 24.24 -16.24 41.56
CA VAL A 705 24.68 -15.77 40.24
C VAL A 705 26.06 -15.11 40.34
N GLU A 706 27.03 -15.66 39.63
CA GLU A 706 28.37 -15.07 39.53
C GLU A 706 28.39 -13.98 38.44
N PRO A 707 29.16 -12.87 38.61
CA PRO A 707 29.25 -11.82 37.60
C PRO A 707 29.70 -12.29 36.21
N GLU A 708 30.53 -13.34 36.15
CA GLU A 708 30.98 -13.93 34.88
C GLU A 708 29.82 -14.53 34.07
N VAL A 709 28.83 -15.14 34.73
CA VAL A 709 27.66 -15.73 34.07
C VAL A 709 26.83 -14.65 33.37
N LEU A 710 26.64 -13.50 34.01
CA LEU A 710 25.90 -12.37 33.44
C LEU A 710 26.62 -11.75 32.25
N ALA A 711 27.95 -11.63 32.32
CA ALA A 711 28.76 -11.14 31.20
C ALA A 711 28.72 -12.10 29.98
N LYS A 712 28.76 -13.42 30.23
CA LYS A 712 28.60 -14.43 29.18
C LYS A 712 27.19 -14.38 28.56
N LEU A 713 26.16 -14.24 29.39
CA LEU A 713 24.78 -14.14 28.93
C LEU A 713 24.55 -12.89 28.08
N SER A 714 25.05 -11.72 28.51
CA SER A 714 24.87 -10.48 27.74
C SER A 714 25.60 -10.51 26.40
N ALA A 715 26.80 -11.09 26.34
CA ALA A 715 27.51 -11.33 25.08
C ALA A 715 26.77 -12.31 24.16
N TYR A 716 26.18 -13.36 24.74
CA TYR A 716 25.38 -14.35 24.00
C TYR A 716 24.12 -13.74 23.39
N ILE A 717 23.38 -12.94 24.16
CA ILE A 717 22.20 -12.20 23.67
C ILE A 717 22.60 -11.19 22.60
N GLU A 718 23.68 -10.44 22.81
CA GLU A 718 24.18 -9.45 21.86
C GLU A 718 24.38 -10.07 20.47
N GLN A 719 25.07 -11.20 20.43
CA GLN A 719 25.41 -11.87 19.19
C GLN A 719 24.17 -12.37 18.42
N HIS A 720 23.25 -13.01 19.11
CA HIS A 720 22.09 -13.67 18.46
C HIS A 720 20.95 -12.70 18.13
N VAL A 721 20.85 -11.58 18.84
CA VAL A 721 19.84 -10.53 18.56
C VAL A 721 20.39 -9.47 17.59
N PHE A 722 21.69 -9.14 17.64
CA PHE A 722 22.26 -8.02 16.88
C PHE A 722 23.44 -8.39 15.94
N GLY A 723 23.90 -9.65 15.89
CA GLY A 723 25.17 -10.05 15.26
C GLY A 723 25.14 -10.69 13.86
N GLY A 724 23.98 -10.94 13.23
CA GLY A 724 23.92 -11.62 11.91
C GLY A 724 22.79 -11.12 11.00
N GLY A 725 23.05 -11.05 9.68
CA GLY A 725 22.13 -10.56 8.65
C GLY A 725 20.84 -11.37 8.58
N VAL A 726 19.72 -10.64 8.53
CA VAL A 726 18.37 -11.19 8.41
C VAL A 726 18.28 -11.98 7.10
N GLU A 727 18.17 -13.30 7.17
CA GLU A 727 17.89 -14.14 5.99
C GLU A 727 16.51 -13.74 5.43
N SER A 728 16.45 -13.48 4.13
CA SER A 728 15.44 -12.64 3.47
C SER A 728 14.01 -13.22 3.40
N ASP A 729 13.77 -14.43 3.88
CA ASP A 729 12.53 -15.16 3.57
C ASP A 729 11.64 -15.44 4.80
N ALA A 730 12.03 -14.96 6.00
CA ALA A 730 11.31 -15.19 7.27
C ALA A 730 11.26 -13.97 8.22
N GLU A 731 11.12 -12.75 7.65
CA GLU A 731 11.33 -11.48 8.36
C GLU A 731 10.46 -11.27 9.62
N SER A 732 9.22 -11.77 9.69
CA SER A 732 8.33 -11.52 10.84
C SER A 732 8.48 -12.51 11.99
N SER A 733 8.64 -13.80 11.68
CA SER A 733 8.75 -14.89 12.67
C SER A 733 10.10 -14.84 13.40
N CYS A 734 11.19 -14.62 12.67
CA CYS A 734 12.54 -14.54 13.25
C CYS A 734 12.68 -13.31 14.16
N LEU A 735 12.16 -12.16 13.71
CA LEU A 735 12.17 -10.92 14.49
C LEU A 735 11.39 -11.05 15.80
N LEU A 736 10.21 -11.68 15.79
CA LEU A 736 9.42 -11.90 17.01
C LEU A 736 10.19 -12.77 18.02
N ALA A 737 10.87 -13.81 17.56
CA ALA A 737 11.67 -14.68 18.42
C ALA A 737 12.88 -13.95 19.00
N GLN A 738 13.55 -13.07 18.23
CA GLN A 738 14.61 -12.19 18.72
C GLN A 738 14.11 -11.21 19.79
N LYS A 739 12.94 -10.59 19.56
CA LYS A 739 12.28 -9.72 20.55
C LYS A 739 11.96 -10.46 21.85
N LEU A 740 11.43 -11.69 21.74
CA LEU A 740 11.11 -12.52 22.90
C LEU A 740 12.37 -12.90 23.70
N MET A 741 13.47 -13.23 23.02
CA MET A 741 14.76 -13.52 23.67
C MET A 741 15.27 -12.30 24.46
N LEU A 742 15.16 -11.09 23.88
CA LEU A 742 15.52 -9.85 24.55
C LEU A 742 14.58 -9.50 25.72
N ALA A 743 13.27 -9.71 25.56
CA ALA A 743 12.29 -9.53 26.64
C ALA A 743 12.55 -10.50 27.81
N THR A 744 12.88 -11.77 27.52
CA THR A 744 13.21 -12.76 28.55
C THR A 744 14.49 -12.39 29.31
N TYR A 745 15.48 -11.81 28.61
CA TYR A 745 16.67 -11.25 29.24
C TYR A 745 16.32 -10.06 30.16
N ASN A 746 15.47 -9.14 29.70
CA ASN A 746 14.99 -8.01 30.52
C ASN A 746 14.28 -8.48 31.80
N ASP A 747 13.51 -9.56 31.71
CA ASP A 747 12.81 -10.14 32.87
C ASP A 747 13.75 -10.61 33.97
N VAL A 748 14.98 -11.03 33.65
CA VAL A 748 16.01 -11.33 34.66
C VAL A 748 16.28 -10.10 35.50
N TYR A 749 16.55 -8.95 34.88
CA TYR A 749 16.82 -7.70 35.60
C TYR A 749 15.57 -7.12 36.25
N ARG A 750 14.37 -7.39 35.73
CA ARG A 750 13.12 -6.94 36.35
C ARG A 750 12.81 -7.73 37.62
N LEU A 751 12.81 -9.05 37.51
CA LEU A 751 12.27 -9.96 38.51
C LEU A 751 13.32 -10.45 39.51
N HIS A 752 14.60 -10.57 39.09
CA HIS A 752 15.67 -11.03 39.98
C HIS A 752 16.16 -9.90 40.90
N LEU A 753 15.77 -9.94 42.17
CA LEU A 753 16.01 -8.83 43.12
C LEU A 753 17.44 -8.77 43.68
N ALA A 754 18.20 -9.87 43.62
CA ALA A 754 19.53 -10.01 44.23
C ALA A 754 20.66 -10.17 43.19
N LEU A 755 20.56 -9.52 42.03
CA LEU A 755 21.63 -9.60 41.02
C LEU A 755 22.90 -8.87 41.51
N PRO A 756 24.10 -9.43 41.29
CA PRO A 756 25.34 -8.85 41.80
C PRO A 756 25.72 -7.51 41.16
N ARG A 757 25.37 -7.29 39.88
CA ARG A 757 25.58 -6.04 39.08
C ARG A 757 24.56 -6.02 37.91
N GLN A 758 24.24 -4.82 37.39
CA GLN A 758 23.43 -4.59 36.19
C GLN A 758 24.22 -3.91 35.05
N SER A 759 25.41 -3.41 35.34
CA SER A 759 26.35 -2.80 34.37
C SER A 759 26.75 -3.71 33.19
N ASP A 760 26.63 -5.03 33.32
CA ASP A 760 26.80 -6.04 32.26
C ASP A 760 25.79 -5.89 31.10
N THR A 761 24.71 -5.14 31.31
CA THR A 761 23.73 -4.79 30.25
C THR A 761 24.27 -3.77 29.23
N CYS A 762 25.46 -3.21 29.43
CA CYS A 762 26.08 -2.25 28.50
C CYS A 762 26.27 -2.82 27.07
N ALA A 763 26.52 -4.13 26.97
CA ALA A 763 26.63 -4.88 25.72
C ALA A 763 25.35 -4.79 24.87
N ILE A 764 24.20 -4.68 25.52
CA ILE A 764 22.87 -4.65 24.91
C ILE A 764 22.38 -3.20 24.72
N VAL A 765 22.47 -2.39 25.78
CA VAL A 765 21.94 -1.01 25.78
C VAL A 765 22.58 -0.13 24.72
N LYS A 766 23.83 -0.41 24.32
CA LYS A 766 24.49 0.34 23.24
C LYS A 766 23.67 0.37 21.95
N TYR A 767 22.90 -0.68 21.63
CA TYR A 767 22.07 -0.71 20.43
C TYR A 767 20.84 0.22 20.47
N TYR A 768 20.53 0.81 21.63
CA TYR A 768 19.43 1.76 21.76
C TYR A 768 19.64 2.96 20.85
N GLY A 769 18.71 3.16 19.91
CA GLY A 769 18.82 4.20 18.90
C GLY A 769 19.66 3.84 17.68
N GLU A 770 20.44 2.75 17.68
CA GLU A 770 21.05 2.21 16.46
C GLU A 770 20.07 1.31 15.71
N ASN A 771 19.26 0.52 16.44
CA ASN A 771 18.28 -0.39 15.87
C ASN A 771 16.84 0.00 16.28
N ALA A 772 16.03 0.45 15.31
CA ALA A 772 14.66 0.88 15.56
C ALA A 772 13.70 -0.30 15.80
N LEU A 773 14.03 -1.51 15.33
CA LEU A 773 13.15 -2.68 15.43
C LEU A 773 12.99 -3.19 16.87
N PHE A 774 14.00 -2.98 17.72
CA PHE A 774 14.03 -3.42 19.13
C PHE A 774 13.89 -2.25 20.14
N ALA A 775 13.36 -1.11 19.69
CA ALA A 775 13.33 0.10 20.50
C ALA A 775 12.55 -0.09 21.81
N ASP A 776 11.38 -0.73 21.75
CA ASP A 776 10.52 -0.92 22.93
C ASP A 776 11.18 -1.83 23.97
N GLU A 777 11.78 -2.94 23.54
CA GLU A 777 12.47 -3.89 24.43
C GLU A 777 13.71 -3.23 25.07
N LEU A 778 14.44 -2.39 24.35
CA LEU A 778 15.59 -1.65 24.88
C LEU A 778 15.17 -0.52 25.84
N GLU A 779 14.05 0.16 25.58
CA GLU A 779 13.49 1.16 26.50
C GLU A 779 12.99 0.53 27.81
N GLN A 780 12.43 -0.68 27.74
CA GLN A 780 12.07 -1.44 28.93
C GLN A 780 13.30 -1.75 29.79
N LEU A 781 14.40 -2.22 29.18
CA LEU A 781 15.64 -2.49 29.91
C LEU A 781 16.19 -1.24 30.58
N LEU A 782 16.24 -0.12 29.85
CA LEU A 782 16.66 1.18 30.39
C LEU A 782 15.79 1.62 31.57
N SER A 783 14.47 1.43 31.48
CA SER A 783 13.52 1.75 32.55
C SER A 783 13.72 0.87 33.79
N ILE A 784 13.99 -0.42 33.59
CA ILE A 784 14.27 -1.38 34.67
C ILE A 784 15.53 -0.99 35.43
N VAL A 785 16.63 -0.70 34.71
CA VAL A 785 17.91 -0.33 35.33
C VAL A 785 17.77 1.01 36.06
N TYR A 786 17.14 2.01 35.44
CA TYR A 786 16.89 3.31 36.09
C TYR A 786 16.04 3.18 37.36
N GLY A 787 14.94 2.42 37.29
CA GLY A 787 14.01 2.23 38.41
C GLY A 787 14.61 1.48 39.60
N LYS A 788 15.62 0.63 39.38
CA LYS A 788 16.32 -0.10 40.46
C LYS A 788 17.43 0.74 41.11
N ASP A 789 18.33 1.31 40.32
CA ASP A 789 19.40 2.18 40.81
C ASP A 789 19.79 3.25 39.75
N PRO A 790 19.33 4.50 39.93
CA PRO A 790 19.69 5.60 39.03
C PRO A 790 21.21 5.82 38.91
N LYS A 791 21.99 5.57 39.96
CA LYS A 791 23.45 5.77 39.91
C LYS A 791 24.12 4.73 39.02
N GLU A 792 23.68 3.48 39.12
CA GLU A 792 24.16 2.41 38.23
C GLU A 792 23.76 2.68 36.78
N PHE A 793 22.54 3.18 36.55
CA PHE A 793 22.09 3.65 35.23
C PHE A 793 23.01 4.71 34.62
N PHE A 794 23.31 5.79 35.35
CA PHE A 794 24.15 6.87 34.82
C PHE A 794 25.59 6.39 34.56
N SER A 795 26.11 5.51 35.43
CA SER A 795 27.40 4.84 35.22
C SER A 795 27.41 3.97 33.96
N LEU A 796 26.33 3.23 33.69
CA LEU A 796 26.17 2.43 32.48
C LEU A 796 26.13 3.28 31.23
N VAL A 797 25.36 4.38 31.24
CA VAL A 797 25.30 5.32 30.11
C VAL A 797 26.68 5.89 29.81
N ALA A 798 27.42 6.27 30.85
CA ALA A 798 28.79 6.74 30.70
C ALA A 798 29.71 5.68 30.08
N HIS A 799 29.62 4.41 30.51
CA HIS A 799 30.41 3.32 29.93
C HIS A 799 30.13 3.13 28.43
N VAL A 800 28.86 3.16 28.01
CA VAL A 800 28.48 3.04 26.58
C VAL A 800 29.04 4.19 25.75
N VAL A 801 28.98 5.43 26.27
CA VAL A 801 29.55 6.61 25.60
C VAL A 801 31.05 6.46 25.45
N MET A 802 31.76 6.02 26.50
CA MET A 802 33.20 5.78 26.45
C MET A 802 33.59 4.65 25.49
N ASP A 803 32.78 3.61 25.37
CA ASP A 803 33.00 2.55 24.38
C ASP A 803 32.78 3.04 22.95
N TYR A 804 31.85 3.97 22.71
CA TYR A 804 31.75 4.64 21.42
C TYR A 804 32.92 5.53 21.09
N CYS A 805 33.55 6.15 22.09
CA CYS A 805 34.77 6.91 21.91
C CYS A 805 35.96 6.04 21.46
N LYS A 806 35.91 4.71 21.62
CA LYS A 806 36.93 3.78 21.12
C LYS A 806 36.71 3.37 19.65
N LYS A 807 35.61 3.78 19.00
CA LYS A 807 35.24 3.40 17.62
C LYS A 807 35.49 4.53 16.60
N THR A 808 35.46 4.23 15.30
CA THR A 808 35.80 5.21 14.24
C THR A 808 34.71 6.26 13.95
N ASN A 809 33.44 5.98 14.28
CA ASN A 809 32.29 6.86 13.97
C ASN A 809 31.66 7.50 15.22
N ILE A 810 32.51 8.12 16.05
CA ILE A 810 32.16 8.64 17.38
C ILE A 810 31.05 9.69 17.31
N ASN A 811 31.20 10.67 16.40
CA ASN A 811 30.30 11.82 16.29
C ASN A 811 28.84 11.39 16.04
N ALA A 812 28.62 10.45 15.11
CA ALA A 812 27.27 10.00 14.78
C ALA A 812 26.68 9.13 15.89
N LYS A 813 27.47 8.18 16.43
CA LYS A 813 27.00 7.22 17.44
C LYS A 813 26.66 7.88 18.77
N VAL A 814 27.56 8.69 19.32
CA VAL A 814 27.36 9.39 20.60
C VAL A 814 26.19 10.38 20.50
N LYS A 815 26.12 11.18 19.42
CA LYS A 815 25.04 12.15 19.23
C LYS A 815 23.67 11.46 19.12
N LYS A 816 23.58 10.35 18.36
CA LYS A 816 22.35 9.59 18.18
C LYS A 816 21.90 8.96 19.50
N PHE A 817 22.81 8.31 20.22
CA PHE A 817 22.53 7.67 21.51
C PHE A 817 22.04 8.68 22.56
N LEU A 818 22.76 9.79 22.76
CA LEU A 818 22.37 10.82 23.73
C LEU A 818 21.06 11.54 23.36
N SER A 819 20.82 11.75 22.06
CA SER A 819 19.54 12.32 21.59
C SER A 819 18.36 11.40 21.90
N ASN A 820 18.53 10.09 21.73
CA ASN A 820 17.48 9.12 22.02
C ASN A 820 17.27 8.94 23.52
N LEU A 821 18.31 8.99 24.35
CA LEU A 821 18.15 9.03 25.81
C LEU A 821 17.36 10.26 26.30
N LYS A 822 17.52 11.41 25.63
CA LYS A 822 16.68 12.58 25.91
C LYS A 822 15.20 12.34 25.55
N GLN A 823 14.92 11.64 24.46
CA GLN A 823 13.55 11.26 24.08
C GLN A 823 12.96 10.22 25.02
N PHE A 824 13.76 9.24 25.43
CA PHE A 824 13.40 8.24 26.44
C PHE A 824 12.95 8.89 27.74
N ALA A 825 13.70 9.85 28.28
CA ALA A 825 13.31 10.57 29.51
C ALA A 825 11.92 11.21 29.38
N LYS A 826 11.62 11.82 28.23
CA LYS A 826 10.29 12.43 27.97
C LYS A 826 9.17 11.40 27.83
N LYS A 827 9.46 10.26 27.22
CA LYS A 827 8.47 9.21 26.90
C LYS A 827 8.18 8.31 28.11
N CYS A 828 9.21 7.90 28.83
CA CYS A 828 9.16 6.82 29.81
C CYS A 828 9.36 7.31 31.26
N LEU A 829 9.94 8.49 31.47
CA LEU A 829 10.24 9.06 32.80
C LEU A 829 9.51 10.41 33.01
N ALA A 830 8.22 10.49 32.64
CA ALA A 830 7.45 11.73 32.58
C ALA A 830 7.30 12.52 33.90
N HIS A 831 7.71 11.93 35.04
CA HIS A 831 7.67 12.55 36.37
C HIS A 831 9.05 13.06 36.85
N GLU A 832 10.12 12.81 36.10
CA GLU A 832 11.47 13.21 36.46
C GLU A 832 11.81 14.63 36.00
N ASN A 833 12.65 15.32 36.78
CA ASN A 833 13.15 16.63 36.37
C ASN A 833 14.16 16.45 35.22
N GLU A 834 13.78 16.86 34.00
CA GLU A 834 14.62 16.77 32.79
C GLU A 834 16.00 17.40 33.00
N GLU A 835 16.09 18.46 33.81
CA GLU A 835 17.36 19.14 34.11
C GLU A 835 18.29 18.30 35.00
N GLU A 836 17.74 17.65 36.03
CA GLU A 836 18.50 16.81 36.97
C GLU A 836 18.97 15.52 36.28
N TYR A 837 18.08 14.89 35.50
CA TYR A 837 18.40 13.70 34.71
C TYR A 837 19.55 13.95 33.72
N LEU A 838 19.48 15.03 32.94
CA LEU A 838 20.54 15.40 32.00
C LEU A 838 21.84 15.78 32.73
N THR A 839 21.74 16.45 33.87
CA THR A 839 22.89 16.83 34.69
C THR A 839 23.68 15.61 35.16
N ASN A 840 22.98 14.59 35.65
CA ASN A 840 23.59 13.36 36.16
C ASN A 840 24.23 12.50 35.04
N ILE A 841 23.62 12.45 33.85
CA ILE A 841 24.25 11.83 32.67
C ILE A 841 25.56 12.53 32.32
N ILE A 842 25.54 13.86 32.22
CA ILE A 842 26.70 14.65 31.82
C ILE A 842 27.83 14.52 32.85
N GLN A 843 27.52 14.62 34.15
CA GLN A 843 28.50 14.45 35.22
C GLN A 843 29.14 13.05 35.21
N SER A 844 28.35 12.00 34.98
CA SER A 844 28.85 10.63 34.92
C SER A 844 29.75 10.39 33.72
N VAL A 845 29.39 10.93 32.54
CA VAL A 845 30.23 10.87 31.33
C VAL A 845 31.53 11.64 31.53
N ILE A 846 31.50 12.84 32.12
CA ILE A 846 32.70 13.64 32.42
C ILE A 846 33.59 12.90 33.42
N GLY A 847 33.03 12.39 34.51
CA GLY A 847 33.75 11.62 35.53
C GLY A 847 34.51 10.45 34.93
N GLN A 848 33.83 9.61 34.14
CA GLN A 848 34.50 8.48 33.47
C GLN A 848 35.48 8.90 32.39
N SER A 849 35.22 10.00 31.67
CA SER A 849 36.15 10.52 30.67
C SER A 849 37.47 10.90 31.33
N LEU A 850 37.41 11.59 32.46
CA LEU A 850 38.59 12.00 33.24
C LEU A 850 39.35 10.79 33.79
N GLU A 851 38.66 9.75 34.28
CA GLU A 851 39.30 8.52 34.74
C GLU A 851 40.03 7.77 33.62
N GLN A 852 39.46 7.71 32.41
CA GLN A 852 40.05 6.98 31.29
C GLN A 852 41.26 7.68 30.65
N VAL A 853 41.38 9.02 30.71
CA VAL A 853 42.55 9.77 30.19
C VAL A 853 43.87 9.30 30.81
N PHE A 854 43.83 8.85 32.06
CA PHE A 854 45.01 8.48 32.84
C PHE A 854 45.34 6.98 32.81
N THR A 855 44.65 6.19 31.98
CA THR A 855 44.86 4.73 31.88
C THR A 855 45.63 4.32 30.62
N ILE A 856 46.47 3.27 30.73
CA ILE A 856 47.39 2.79 29.67
C ILE A 856 46.65 2.35 28.38
N ASN A 857 45.37 1.97 28.48
CA ASN A 857 44.47 1.62 27.37
C ASN A 857 43.31 2.64 27.21
N GLY A 858 43.52 3.87 27.67
CA GLY A 858 42.52 4.93 27.71
C GLY A 858 42.17 5.51 26.34
N VAL A 859 41.06 6.26 26.30
CA VAL A 859 40.66 7.03 25.11
C VAL A 859 41.62 8.20 24.90
N ALA A 860 42.08 8.40 23.66
CA ALA A 860 43.01 9.49 23.33
C ALA A 860 42.41 10.89 23.62
N LEU A 861 43.24 11.82 24.09
CA LEU A 861 42.80 13.15 24.53
C LEU A 861 42.02 13.93 23.44
N ASN A 862 42.47 13.82 22.19
CA ASN A 862 41.82 14.43 21.02
C ASN A 862 40.41 13.87 20.73
N VAL A 863 40.09 12.67 21.21
CA VAL A 863 38.75 12.08 21.12
C VAL A 863 37.84 12.60 22.23
N ILE A 864 38.38 12.84 23.42
CA ILE A 864 37.64 13.41 24.55
C ILE A 864 37.28 14.87 24.29
N GLU A 865 38.18 15.64 23.67
CA GLU A 865 37.86 16.99 23.17
C GLU A 865 36.69 16.99 22.18
N LYS A 866 36.64 15.97 21.29
CA LYS A 866 35.51 15.77 20.38
C LYS A 866 34.23 15.39 21.13
N LEU A 867 34.31 14.52 22.15
CA LEU A 867 33.18 14.16 23.00
C LEU A 867 32.56 15.39 23.67
N PHE A 868 33.37 16.26 24.28
CA PHE A 868 32.87 17.50 24.89
C PHE A 868 32.26 18.46 23.86
N THR A 869 32.79 18.49 22.63
CA THR A 869 32.18 19.24 21.53
C THR A 869 30.79 18.70 21.17
N ILE A 870 30.59 17.37 21.18
CA ILE A 870 29.30 16.71 20.92
C ILE A 870 28.31 16.97 22.07
N MET A 871 28.78 17.05 23.32
CA MET A 871 27.94 17.25 24.50
C MET A 871 27.53 18.71 24.73
N LYS A 872 28.25 19.69 24.17
CA LYS A 872 27.97 21.12 24.32
C LYS A 872 26.50 21.54 24.06
N PRO A 873 25.79 21.01 23.04
CA PRO A 873 24.36 21.29 22.82
C PRO A 873 23.43 20.70 23.89
N LEU A 874 23.85 19.64 24.61
CA LEU A 874 23.10 19.04 25.72
C LEU A 874 23.28 19.83 27.02
N VAL A 875 24.40 20.53 27.18
CA VAL A 875 24.72 21.41 28.32
C VAL A 875 24.04 22.78 28.20
N ALA A 876 23.90 23.31 26.97
CA ALA A 876 23.32 24.63 26.70
C ALA A 876 21.94 24.92 27.36
N PRO A 877 20.98 23.96 27.43
CA PRO A 877 19.68 24.19 28.05
C PRO A 877 19.67 24.09 29.60
N LEU A 878 20.78 23.71 30.26
CA LEU A 878 20.82 23.55 31.72
C LEU A 878 20.88 24.90 32.48
N PRO A 879 20.43 24.94 33.77
CA PRO A 879 20.59 26.11 34.63
C PRO A 879 22.03 26.63 34.70
N LEU A 880 22.19 27.94 34.87
CA LEU A 880 23.51 28.59 34.88
C LEU A 880 24.45 28.03 35.97
N GLU A 881 23.90 27.59 37.10
CA GLU A 881 24.67 27.01 38.20
C GLU A 881 25.25 25.64 37.82
N ASN A 882 24.45 24.75 37.23
CA ASN A 882 24.91 23.44 36.74
C ASN A 882 25.92 23.61 35.60
N ARG A 883 25.73 24.60 34.72
CA ARG A 883 26.69 24.94 33.65
C ARG A 883 28.01 25.51 34.14
N LYS A 884 28.06 26.09 35.35
CA LYS A 884 29.30 26.58 35.97
C LYS A 884 30.05 25.48 36.72
N ALA A 885 29.34 24.46 37.20
CA ALA A 885 29.90 23.32 37.90
C ALA A 885 30.50 22.26 36.95
N MET A 886 30.01 22.20 35.71
CA MET A 886 30.55 21.40 34.59
C MET A 886 31.59 22.18 33.81
#